data_AF-A0A3M6UZ77-F1
#
_entry.id   AF-A0A3M6UZ77-F1
#
_cell.length_a   1.000
_cell.length_b   1.000
_cell.length_c   1.000
_cell.angle_alpha   90.00
_cell.angle_beta   90.00
_cell.angle_gamma   90.00
#
_symmetry.space_group_name_H-M   'P 1'
#
loop_
_entity.id
_entity.type
_entity.pdbx_description
1 polymer ?
#
loop_
_entity_poly.entity_id
_entity_poly.type
_entity_poly.pdbx_seq_one_letter_code
_entity_poly.pdbx_strand_id
1 'polypeptide(L)'
;MHFKMAAAEELFTSDVHLFTPFFQVEENSIVFTRFTIYRSPENTSANEMEGRSHHMGFHETDEDGDLSPPRKFSARDDCEVITIEHHLSTGIEDVGLQVWRGALLLSDFLICNEESLVNTVYVLPIRFDGCFGLELGAGLGLCSIILGRVAKRLFCTDVGDTILSNCNANIAANSHLFRYENGSFCWTIEDQELFKAITVVLAADVIYDDSLTDAFIETVLHLFEQKTDIVLYLTVEKRLNFTLKDLAVTCPAYSHFTERIDELESKQKRLTARKLSTDFPKYLQYDRVKELTSFDSLHIDPSEGGHSPGKPSHRRYHSSGSFKFLPQADIPESPPRGVVPTRKAEASRRMAGNTSLGENYAFAGMYHIFDQHAESVTAIKFANDDKFRLGCSSADGTLSVCVLVPSPPSVTCTLRGHTAAVTDFDWSITNDFILSASLDGTARVWNPASGQCLRVVNDSHSCGLTACRFQPVNNNMLLGGSAKVSAGVKSVEFDSSGILVWVGDEKGSIHAFCFDVASGRLHKAKRMSIAEGSPVTSISYRSWMNREARDPVLLVNVAINLLCLYGVVDDMGGLKLKKSFAVEHKSRHVRSSFCPLMSFRQGACVVSASEDMAVYFFDVERAEKPCVNKLLGHSAPVLDVCWNYDESLLASCDTEGTVIVWKREQREKHVP
;
A
#
# COMPACT_ATOMS: atom_id res chain seq x y z
N MET A 1 13.44 -5.03 37.16
CA MET A 1 12.58 -4.45 36.12
C MET A 1 13.43 -4.24 34.88
N HIS A 2 13.37 -5.17 33.93
CA HIS A 2 13.99 -4.98 32.61
C HIS A 2 13.11 -4.03 31.81
N PHE A 3 13.61 -2.82 31.55
CA PHE A 3 13.06 -1.97 30.50
C PHE A 3 13.52 -2.55 29.16
N LYS A 4 12.60 -3.23 28.46
CA LYS A 4 12.72 -3.48 27.02
C LYS A 4 12.67 -2.10 26.34
N MET A 5 13.74 -1.76 25.62
CA MET A 5 13.67 -0.74 24.58
C MET A 5 12.73 -1.27 23.50
N ALA A 6 11.55 -0.66 23.33
CA ALA A 6 10.68 -0.97 22.20
C ALA A 6 11.35 -0.45 20.92
N ALA A 7 11.85 -1.37 20.10
CA ALA A 7 12.12 -1.07 18.70
C ALA A 7 10.78 -0.68 18.05
N ALA A 8 10.78 0.30 17.15
CA ALA A 8 9.61 0.57 16.32
C ALA A 8 9.36 -0.67 15.45
N GLU A 9 8.29 -1.41 15.73
CA GLU A 9 7.88 -2.57 14.95
C GLU A 9 7.46 -2.11 13.54
N GLU A 10 7.99 -2.77 12.51
CA GLU A 10 7.55 -2.58 11.13
C GLU A 10 6.08 -2.97 11.03
N LEU A 11 5.22 -2.01 10.69
CA LEU A 11 3.79 -2.22 10.52
C LEU A 11 3.51 -2.55 9.04
N PHE A 12 2.82 -3.66 8.80
CA PHE A 12 2.30 -4.08 7.51
C PHE A 12 0.87 -3.56 7.37
N THR A 13 0.41 -3.23 6.16
CA THR A 13 -0.94 -2.69 5.93
C THR A 13 -1.80 -3.66 5.11
N SER A 14 -3.07 -3.79 5.51
CA SER A 14 -4.09 -4.60 4.85
C SER A 14 -4.57 -3.94 3.56
N ASP A 15 -4.43 -4.58 2.40
CA ASP A 15 -4.81 -4.03 1.08
C ASP A 15 -6.32 -3.85 0.86
N VAL A 16 -7.15 -4.40 1.73
CA VAL A 16 -8.62 -4.43 1.56
C VAL A 16 -9.27 -3.05 1.61
N HIS A 17 -8.62 -2.07 2.24
CA HIS A 17 -9.09 -0.69 2.28
C HIS A 17 -9.23 -0.03 0.89
N LEU A 18 -8.50 -0.53 -0.11
CA LEU A 18 -8.52 -0.01 -1.47
C LEU A 18 -9.83 -0.34 -2.20
N PHE A 19 -10.59 -1.34 -1.73
CA PHE A 19 -11.67 -1.94 -2.51
C PHE A 19 -13.04 -1.94 -1.82
N THR A 20 -13.11 -1.69 -0.51
CA THR A 20 -14.38 -1.76 0.23
C THR A 20 -14.51 -0.59 1.22
N PRO A 21 -15.61 0.19 1.18
CA PRO A 21 -15.80 1.29 2.11
C PRO A 21 -16.02 0.78 3.54
N PHE A 22 -15.33 1.38 4.50
CA PHE A 22 -15.55 1.16 5.93
C PHE A 22 -16.73 1.97 6.45
N PHE A 23 -17.39 1.47 7.49
CA PHE A 23 -18.43 2.24 8.16
C PHE A 23 -18.00 2.81 9.52
N GLN A 24 -16.93 2.27 10.13
CA GLN A 24 -16.43 2.73 11.43
C GLN A 24 -14.93 2.44 11.57
N VAL A 25 -14.17 3.46 11.98
CA VAL A 25 -12.75 3.38 12.35
C VAL A 25 -12.66 3.79 13.81
N GLU A 26 -12.18 2.90 14.67
CA GLU A 26 -12.00 3.15 16.11
C GLU A 26 -10.55 3.56 16.43
N GLU A 27 -10.29 3.93 17.69
CA GLU A 27 -8.91 4.15 18.15
C GLU A 27 -8.13 2.82 18.06
N ASN A 28 -6.86 2.87 17.62
CA ASN A 28 -5.94 1.73 17.39
C ASN A 28 -6.01 0.99 16.04
N SER A 29 -6.41 1.67 14.95
CA SER A 29 -6.43 1.10 13.59
C SER A 29 -7.40 -0.07 13.38
N ILE A 30 -8.34 -0.29 14.32
CA ILE A 30 -9.43 -1.27 14.20
C ILE A 30 -10.52 -0.72 13.30
N VAL A 31 -10.98 -1.55 12.36
CA VAL A 31 -11.90 -1.20 11.30
C VAL A 31 -12.91 -2.30 11.06
N PHE A 32 -14.15 -1.90 10.79
CA PHE A 32 -15.20 -2.82 10.38
C PHE A 32 -15.48 -2.69 8.86
N THR A 33 -15.25 -3.78 8.13
CA THR A 33 -15.55 -3.88 6.68
C THR A 33 -16.79 -4.72 6.44
N ARG A 34 -17.65 -4.27 5.55
CA ARG A 34 -18.80 -5.05 5.05
C ARG A 34 -18.53 -5.57 3.65
N PHE A 35 -18.32 -6.87 3.53
CA PHE A 35 -18.20 -7.56 2.26
C PHE A 35 -19.58 -8.00 1.78
N THR A 36 -20.02 -7.47 0.65
CA THR A 36 -21.29 -7.88 0.02
C THR A 36 -21.03 -9.02 -0.95
N ILE A 37 -21.80 -10.10 -0.86
CA ILE A 37 -21.72 -11.24 -1.77
C ILE A 37 -22.67 -10.98 -2.96
N TYR A 38 -22.09 -10.87 -4.16
CA TYR A 38 -22.84 -10.65 -5.40
C TYR A 38 -23.03 -11.98 -6.15
N ARG A 39 -24.22 -12.60 -6.03
CA ARG A 39 -24.54 -13.89 -6.69
C ARG A 39 -24.88 -13.80 -8.18
N SER A 40 -24.88 -12.60 -8.78
CA SER A 40 -25.07 -12.40 -10.23
C SER A 40 -23.70 -12.18 -10.90
N PRO A 41 -23.34 -12.95 -11.93
CA PRO A 41 -21.99 -12.89 -12.50
C PRO A 41 -21.79 -11.63 -13.35
N GLU A 42 -20.90 -10.73 -12.92
CA GLU A 42 -20.08 -9.99 -13.87
C GLU A 42 -18.98 -10.95 -14.35
N ASN A 43 -19.25 -11.68 -15.44
CA ASN A 43 -18.22 -12.47 -16.13
C ASN A 43 -17.17 -11.51 -16.71
N THR A 44 -16.10 -11.26 -15.97
CA THR A 44 -14.89 -10.62 -16.50
C THR A 44 -13.79 -11.66 -16.55
N SER A 45 -13.74 -12.41 -17.66
CA SER A 45 -12.56 -13.18 -18.02
C SER A 45 -11.43 -12.21 -18.36
N ALA A 46 -10.28 -12.39 -17.71
CA ALA A 46 -9.06 -11.67 -18.03
C ALA A 46 -8.46 -12.22 -19.34
N ASN A 47 -9.07 -11.92 -20.50
CA ASN A 47 -8.54 -12.02 -21.86
C ASN A 47 -9.71 -11.98 -22.86
N GLU A 48 -10.13 -10.79 -23.30
CA GLU A 48 -10.75 -10.49 -24.60
C GLU A 48 -11.31 -9.05 -24.59
N MET A 49 -10.41 -8.06 -24.70
CA MET A 49 -10.76 -6.74 -25.22
C MET A 49 -9.69 -6.29 -26.21
N GLU A 50 -9.39 -7.16 -27.18
CA GLU A 50 -8.81 -6.75 -28.45
C GLU A 50 -9.77 -7.13 -29.57
N GLY A 51 -10.34 -6.10 -30.21
CA GLY A 51 -10.93 -6.20 -31.54
C GLY A 51 -12.37 -6.71 -31.61
N ARG A 52 -13.34 -5.78 -31.57
CA ARG A 52 -14.47 -5.76 -32.53
C ARG A 52 -15.20 -4.42 -32.48
N SER A 53 -14.98 -3.62 -33.52
CA SER A 53 -15.83 -2.49 -33.88
C SER A 53 -17.19 -2.97 -34.42
N HIS A 54 -18.26 -2.30 -33.98
CA HIS A 54 -19.59 -2.18 -34.59
C HIS A 54 -20.43 -3.45 -34.87
N HIS A 55 -21.50 -3.62 -34.09
CA HIS A 55 -22.87 -3.65 -34.65
C HIS A 55 -23.93 -3.24 -33.61
N MET A 56 -24.85 -2.38 -34.05
CA MET A 56 -26.02 -1.89 -33.30
C MET A 56 -27.10 -2.96 -33.17
N GLY A 57 -27.90 -2.83 -32.10
CA GLY A 57 -29.34 -3.11 -32.11
C GLY A 57 -29.80 -4.21 -31.17
N PHE A 58 -30.50 -3.85 -30.09
CA PHE A 58 -31.95 -4.06 -29.90
C PHE A 58 -32.38 -3.30 -28.64
N HIS A 59 -33.20 -2.26 -28.80
CA HIS A 59 -33.88 -1.55 -27.71
C HIS A 59 -35.31 -2.08 -27.64
N GLU A 60 -35.74 -2.58 -26.48
CA GLU A 60 -37.16 -2.87 -26.22
C GLU A 60 -37.90 -1.56 -25.89
N THR A 61 -38.92 -1.26 -26.67
CA THR A 61 -39.92 -0.21 -26.43
C THR A 61 -41.12 -0.82 -25.73
N ASP A 62 -41.79 -0.06 -24.86
CA ASP A 62 -43.08 -0.48 -24.28
C ASP A 62 -44.24 -0.26 -25.27
N GLU A 63 -45.47 -0.62 -24.85
CA GLU A 63 -46.68 -0.61 -25.71
C GLU A 63 -47.06 0.79 -26.24
N ASP A 64 -46.47 1.87 -25.71
CA ASP A 64 -46.71 3.24 -26.14
C ASP A 64 -45.55 3.84 -26.97
N GLY A 65 -44.47 3.07 -27.20
CA GLY A 65 -43.38 3.45 -28.11
C GLY A 65 -42.31 4.38 -27.55
N ASP A 66 -42.26 4.56 -26.22
CA ASP A 66 -41.22 5.35 -25.56
C ASP A 66 -39.97 4.49 -25.26
N LEU A 67 -38.80 5.15 -25.29
CA LEU A 67 -37.53 4.53 -24.89
C LEU A 67 -37.52 4.37 -23.37
N SER A 68 -37.64 3.13 -22.89
CA SER A 68 -37.47 2.84 -21.47
C SER A 68 -36.02 3.17 -21.03
N PRO A 69 -35.82 4.00 -19.98
CA PRO A 69 -34.49 4.21 -19.43
C PRO A 69 -33.96 2.87 -18.88
N PRO A 70 -32.64 2.62 -18.90
CA PRO A 70 -32.07 1.42 -18.31
C PRO A 70 -32.54 1.36 -16.85
N ARG A 71 -33.27 0.30 -16.49
CA ARG A 71 -33.76 0.09 -15.13
C ARG A 71 -32.55 0.12 -14.20
N LYS A 72 -32.48 1.16 -13.36
CA LYS A 72 -31.64 1.14 -12.16
C LYS A 72 -32.12 -0.05 -11.34
N PHE A 73 -31.28 -1.06 -11.16
CA PHE A 73 -31.53 -2.08 -10.15
C PHE A 73 -31.67 -1.37 -8.80
N SER A 74 -32.86 -1.43 -8.21
CA SER A 74 -33.08 -1.04 -6.83
C SER A 74 -32.34 -2.04 -5.94
N ALA A 75 -31.36 -1.56 -5.18
CA ALA A 75 -30.84 -2.28 -4.03
C ALA A 75 -32.01 -2.56 -3.04
N ARG A 76 -32.00 -3.77 -2.44
CA ARG A 76 -33.09 -4.46 -1.69
C ARG A 76 -33.79 -5.45 -2.64
N ASP A 77 -33.45 -6.74 -2.66
CA ASP A 77 -33.82 -7.63 -1.54
C ASP A 77 -32.99 -8.92 -1.28
N ASP A 78 -31.91 -9.30 -1.98
CA ASP A 78 -31.20 -10.59 -1.68
C ASP A 78 -29.65 -10.52 -1.76
N CYS A 79 -29.00 -9.57 -1.08
CA CYS A 79 -27.53 -9.56 -0.99
C CYS A 79 -27.07 -9.91 0.43
N GLU A 80 -26.32 -11.00 0.56
CA GLU A 80 -25.71 -11.43 1.82
C GLU A 80 -24.51 -10.56 2.14
N VAL A 81 -24.34 -10.17 3.40
CA VAL A 81 -23.28 -9.26 3.84
C VAL A 81 -22.50 -9.88 4.98
N ILE A 82 -21.18 -9.93 4.85
CA ILE A 82 -20.25 -10.35 5.89
C ILE A 82 -19.64 -9.11 6.53
N THR A 83 -19.65 -9.02 7.85
CA THR A 83 -19.00 -7.94 8.59
C THR A 83 -17.75 -8.47 9.28
N ILE A 84 -16.59 -7.91 8.97
CA ILE A 84 -15.30 -8.28 9.56
C ILE A 84 -14.72 -7.08 10.31
N GLU A 85 -14.45 -7.25 11.59
CA GLU A 85 -13.53 -6.43 12.38
C GLU A 85 -12.10 -6.84 12.05
N HIS A 86 -11.24 -5.89 11.70
CA HIS A 86 -9.83 -6.13 11.36
C HIS A 86 -8.98 -4.91 11.65
N HIS A 87 -7.67 -5.08 11.62
CA HIS A 87 -6.71 -4.00 11.75
C HIS A 87 -6.24 -3.55 10.36
N LEU A 88 -6.18 -2.24 10.15
CA LEU A 88 -5.60 -1.67 8.92
C LEU A 88 -4.10 -1.91 8.83
N SER A 89 -3.40 -1.83 9.96
CA SER A 89 -1.97 -2.09 10.00
C SER A 89 -1.56 -2.72 11.33
N THR A 90 -0.63 -3.67 11.27
CA THR A 90 -0.12 -4.43 12.42
C THR A 90 1.34 -4.80 12.24
N GLY A 91 2.05 -5.10 13.34
CA GLY A 91 3.38 -5.68 13.27
C GLY A 91 3.35 -7.07 12.65
N ILE A 92 4.52 -7.61 12.25
CA ILE A 92 4.60 -8.94 11.61
C ILE A 92 3.98 -10.06 12.48
N GLU A 93 4.03 -9.91 13.80
CA GLU A 93 3.46 -10.84 14.78
C GLU A 93 1.92 -10.84 14.84
N ASP A 94 1.30 -9.76 14.34
CA ASP A 94 -0.14 -9.52 14.40
C ASP A 94 -0.78 -9.43 13.00
N VAL A 95 -0.08 -9.88 11.94
CA VAL A 95 -0.60 -9.86 10.56
C VAL A 95 -1.86 -10.71 10.35
N GLY A 96 -2.13 -11.64 11.27
CA GLY A 96 -3.39 -12.40 11.31
C GLY A 96 -4.62 -11.55 11.62
N LEU A 97 -4.44 -10.32 12.11
CA LEU A 97 -5.52 -9.35 12.31
C LEU A 97 -5.87 -8.57 11.03
N GLN A 98 -5.24 -8.87 9.89
CA GLN A 98 -5.47 -8.20 8.60
C GLN A 98 -6.26 -9.08 7.64
N VAL A 99 -6.98 -8.46 6.71
CA VAL A 99 -7.65 -9.19 5.62
C VAL A 99 -6.72 -9.24 4.41
N TRP A 100 -6.43 -10.45 3.93
CA TRP A 100 -5.52 -10.68 2.80
C TRP A 100 -6.27 -11.03 1.51
N ARG A 101 -5.69 -10.70 0.35
CA ARG A 101 -6.32 -10.95 -0.97
C ARG A 101 -6.47 -12.43 -1.28
N GLY A 102 -5.55 -13.28 -0.81
CA GLY A 102 -5.65 -14.73 -0.90
C GLY A 102 -6.86 -15.28 -0.14
N ALA A 103 -7.21 -14.70 1.01
CA ALA A 103 -8.42 -15.08 1.75
C ALA A 103 -9.69 -14.72 0.95
N LEU A 104 -9.71 -13.55 0.31
CA LEU A 104 -10.81 -13.13 -0.56
C LEU A 104 -10.94 -14.02 -1.81
N LEU A 105 -9.82 -14.42 -2.41
CA LEU A 105 -9.80 -15.36 -3.53
C LEU A 105 -10.31 -16.74 -3.11
N LEU A 106 -9.89 -17.25 -1.95
CA LEU A 106 -10.37 -18.53 -1.42
C LEU A 106 -11.86 -18.45 -1.09
N SER A 107 -12.33 -17.33 -0.54
CA SER A 107 -13.76 -17.10 -0.28
C SER A 107 -14.59 -17.12 -1.56
N ASP A 108 -14.16 -16.47 -2.64
CA ASP A 108 -14.83 -16.55 -3.95
C ASP A 108 -14.87 -18.00 -4.47
N PHE A 109 -13.77 -18.75 -4.32
CA PHE A 109 -13.72 -20.16 -4.69
C PHE A 109 -14.71 -21.00 -3.89
N LEU A 110 -14.80 -20.78 -2.57
CA LEU A 110 -15.74 -21.47 -1.71
C LEU A 110 -17.20 -21.13 -2.06
N ILE A 111 -17.52 -19.85 -2.30
CA ILE A 111 -18.86 -19.41 -2.75
C ILE A 111 -19.22 -20.05 -4.09
N CYS A 112 -18.28 -20.06 -5.04
CA CYS A 112 -18.46 -20.67 -6.35
C CYS A 112 -18.84 -22.16 -6.28
N ASN A 113 -18.47 -22.84 -5.19
CA ASN A 113 -18.61 -24.28 -5.02
C ASN A 113 -19.48 -24.66 -3.80
N GLU A 114 -20.24 -23.71 -3.26
CA GLU A 114 -21.06 -23.86 -2.05
C GLU A 114 -22.23 -24.87 -2.25
N GLU A 115 -22.81 -24.97 -3.47
CA GLU A 115 -23.99 -25.80 -3.74
C GLU A 115 -23.69 -27.20 -4.32
N SER A 116 -24.44 -28.19 -3.82
CA SER A 116 -24.21 -29.63 -4.03
C SER A 116 -24.73 -30.21 -5.37
N LEU A 117 -25.43 -29.44 -6.23
CA LEU A 117 -25.98 -29.96 -7.48
C LEU A 117 -26.04 -28.88 -8.58
N VAL A 118 -25.53 -29.24 -9.77
CA VAL A 118 -25.68 -28.61 -11.11
C VAL A 118 -24.70 -27.49 -11.53
N ASN A 119 -24.15 -26.66 -10.63
CA ASN A 119 -23.34 -25.48 -11.03
C ASN A 119 -21.88 -25.45 -10.57
N THR A 120 -21.32 -26.55 -10.08
CA THR A 120 -19.90 -26.59 -9.67
C THR A 120 -19.00 -26.40 -10.90
N VAL A 121 -18.23 -25.30 -10.92
CA VAL A 121 -17.30 -24.99 -12.03
C VAL A 121 -16.14 -25.99 -12.08
N TYR A 122 -15.77 -26.57 -10.93
CA TYR A 122 -14.65 -27.50 -10.80
C TYR A 122 -15.12 -28.89 -10.36
N VAL A 123 -14.50 -29.94 -10.91
CA VAL A 123 -14.67 -31.30 -10.39
C VAL A 123 -13.84 -31.43 -9.11
N LEU A 124 -14.50 -31.23 -7.95
CA LEU A 124 -13.85 -31.27 -6.65
C LEU A 124 -13.72 -32.70 -6.10
N PRO A 125 -12.60 -33.04 -5.44
CA PRO A 125 -12.42 -34.33 -4.79
C PRO A 125 -13.34 -34.55 -3.58
N ILE A 126 -13.80 -33.47 -2.92
CA ILE A 126 -14.68 -33.50 -1.75
C ILE A 126 -15.75 -32.41 -1.87
N ARG A 127 -16.98 -32.69 -1.43
CA ARG A 127 -18.07 -31.70 -1.34
C ARG A 127 -17.94 -30.87 -0.06
N PHE A 128 -18.15 -29.56 -0.16
CA PHE A 128 -18.16 -28.67 1.01
C PHE A 128 -19.42 -28.79 1.86
N ASP A 129 -20.56 -29.15 1.24
CA ASP A 129 -21.83 -29.35 1.96
C ASP A 129 -21.74 -30.48 2.99
N GLY A 130 -21.98 -30.13 4.25
CA GLY A 130 -21.91 -31.03 5.40
C GLY A 130 -20.49 -31.45 5.81
N CYS A 131 -19.44 -30.83 5.28
CA CYS A 131 -18.05 -31.20 5.59
C CYS A 131 -17.66 -30.86 7.04
N PHE A 132 -16.56 -31.48 7.50
CA PHE A 132 -15.84 -31.08 8.69
C PHE A 132 -14.55 -30.41 8.23
N GLY A 133 -14.44 -29.11 8.44
CA GLY A 133 -13.31 -28.31 7.97
C GLY A 133 -12.32 -27.96 9.08
N LEU A 134 -11.07 -27.70 8.70
CA LEU A 134 -10.02 -27.13 9.52
C LEU A 134 -9.38 -25.98 8.75
N GLU A 135 -9.32 -24.79 9.33
CA GLU A 135 -8.55 -23.67 8.78
C GLU A 135 -7.24 -23.49 9.56
N LEU A 136 -6.13 -23.60 8.83
CA LEU A 136 -4.78 -23.37 9.33
C LEU A 136 -4.40 -21.90 9.11
N GLY A 137 -4.09 -21.17 10.18
CA GLY A 137 -3.81 -19.73 10.10
C GLY A 137 -5.06 -18.95 9.68
N ALA A 138 -6.15 -19.13 10.41
CA ALA A 138 -7.48 -18.60 10.06
C ALA A 138 -7.54 -17.06 10.07
N GLY A 139 -6.61 -16.39 10.73
CA GLY A 139 -6.57 -14.96 10.95
C GLY A 139 -7.91 -14.47 11.49
N LEU A 140 -8.57 -13.62 10.71
CA LEU A 140 -9.87 -13.03 11.01
C LEU A 140 -11.06 -13.97 10.82
N GLY A 141 -10.85 -15.15 10.23
CA GLY A 141 -11.87 -16.17 10.01
C GLY A 141 -12.75 -15.95 8.77
N LEU A 142 -12.31 -15.17 7.79
CA LEU A 142 -13.13 -14.87 6.60
C LEU A 142 -13.49 -16.13 5.80
N CYS A 143 -12.54 -17.02 5.53
CA CYS A 143 -12.81 -18.26 4.81
C CYS A 143 -13.64 -19.24 5.66
N SER A 144 -13.39 -19.29 6.97
CA SER A 144 -14.23 -19.99 7.95
C SER A 144 -15.69 -19.52 7.97
N ILE A 145 -15.95 -18.21 7.92
CA ILE A 145 -17.31 -17.67 7.85
C ILE A 145 -18.01 -18.13 6.56
N ILE A 146 -17.30 -18.13 5.44
CA ILE A 146 -17.84 -18.61 4.16
C ILE A 146 -18.11 -20.11 4.20
N LEU A 147 -17.14 -20.93 4.61
CA LEU A 147 -17.31 -22.38 4.67
C LEU A 147 -18.38 -22.78 5.71
N GLY A 148 -18.54 -22.00 6.79
CA GLY A 148 -19.52 -22.22 7.86
C GLY A 148 -20.98 -22.13 7.40
N ARG A 149 -21.22 -21.57 6.22
CA ARG A 149 -22.53 -21.57 5.55
C ARG A 149 -22.98 -22.98 5.17
N VAL A 150 -22.04 -23.90 4.94
CA VAL A 150 -22.29 -25.27 4.47
C VAL A 150 -21.62 -26.36 5.28
N ALA A 151 -20.60 -26.05 6.08
CA ALA A 151 -19.90 -27.02 6.91
C ALA A 151 -20.68 -27.38 8.18
N LYS A 152 -20.62 -28.67 8.55
CA LYS A 152 -21.23 -29.18 9.78
C LYS A 152 -20.39 -28.83 11.03
N ARG A 153 -19.07 -28.73 10.86
CA ARG A 153 -18.12 -28.33 11.91
C ARG A 153 -16.85 -27.73 11.29
N LEU A 154 -16.28 -26.72 11.94
CA LEU A 154 -15.07 -26.01 11.57
C LEU A 154 -14.13 -25.85 12.76
N PHE A 155 -12.86 -26.14 12.55
CA PHE A 155 -11.78 -25.85 13.49
C PHE A 155 -11.00 -24.66 12.97
N CYS A 156 -10.91 -23.59 13.76
CA CYS A 156 -10.10 -22.42 13.39
C CYS A 156 -8.84 -22.42 14.23
N THR A 157 -7.67 -22.36 13.60
CA THR A 157 -6.38 -22.35 14.28
C THR A 157 -5.56 -21.14 13.86
N ASP A 158 -4.83 -20.56 14.80
CA ASP A 158 -3.90 -19.46 14.57
C ASP A 158 -2.93 -19.34 15.76
N VAL A 159 -1.89 -18.53 15.60
CA VAL A 159 -0.90 -18.24 16.62
C VAL A 159 -1.29 -16.95 17.34
N GLY A 160 -1.62 -17.06 18.63
CA GLY A 160 -1.89 -15.91 19.49
C GLY A 160 -3.36 -15.78 19.89
N ASP A 161 -3.58 -15.57 21.19
CA ASP A 161 -4.93 -15.50 21.78
C ASP A 161 -5.74 -14.32 21.21
N THR A 162 -5.07 -13.21 20.85
CA THR A 162 -5.70 -12.01 20.29
C THR A 162 -6.33 -12.30 18.93
N ILE A 163 -5.60 -12.96 18.03
CA ILE A 163 -6.09 -13.29 16.67
C ILE A 163 -7.27 -14.25 16.76
N LEU A 164 -7.15 -15.30 17.57
CA LEU A 164 -8.24 -16.27 17.76
C LEU A 164 -9.47 -15.65 18.43
N SER A 165 -9.28 -14.73 19.40
CA SER A 165 -10.38 -14.00 20.02
C SER A 165 -11.12 -13.11 19.01
N ASN A 166 -10.39 -12.43 18.13
CA ASN A 166 -10.98 -11.58 17.09
C ASN A 166 -11.67 -12.42 16.00
N CYS A 167 -11.06 -13.53 15.58
CA CYS A 167 -11.68 -14.55 14.73
C CYS A 167 -13.03 -15.01 15.29
N ASN A 168 -13.08 -15.34 16.59
CA ASN A 168 -14.30 -15.76 17.26
C ASN A 168 -15.37 -14.66 17.28
N ALA A 169 -14.97 -13.40 17.52
CA ALA A 169 -15.88 -12.26 17.46
C ALA A 169 -16.47 -12.07 16.06
N ASN A 170 -15.64 -12.18 15.01
CA ASN A 170 -16.08 -12.11 13.62
C ASN A 170 -17.03 -13.24 13.24
N ILE A 171 -16.75 -14.47 13.66
CA ILE A 171 -17.66 -15.61 13.44
C ILE A 171 -19.00 -15.37 14.13
N ALA A 172 -19.00 -14.92 15.39
CA ALA A 172 -20.21 -14.62 16.13
C ALA A 172 -21.05 -13.51 15.46
N ALA A 173 -20.41 -12.46 14.96
CA ALA A 173 -21.05 -11.36 14.24
C ALA A 173 -21.74 -11.81 12.94
N ASN A 174 -21.28 -12.91 12.34
CA ASN A 174 -21.80 -13.46 11.09
C ASN A 174 -22.63 -14.74 11.28
N SER A 175 -23.04 -15.05 12.52
CA SER A 175 -23.82 -16.25 12.87
C SER A 175 -25.13 -16.42 12.09
N HIS A 176 -25.70 -15.32 11.60
CA HIS A 176 -26.90 -15.31 10.77
C HIS A 176 -26.73 -15.98 9.39
N LEU A 177 -25.50 -16.22 8.94
CA LEU A 177 -25.20 -16.85 7.66
C LEU A 177 -25.09 -18.39 7.74
N PHE A 178 -25.10 -18.98 8.94
CA PHE A 178 -24.77 -20.39 9.11
C PHE A 178 -26.00 -21.30 9.05
N ARG A 179 -25.89 -22.39 8.26
CA ARG A 179 -26.96 -23.38 8.09
C ARG A 179 -27.15 -24.30 9.31
N TYR A 180 -26.09 -24.56 10.06
CA TYR A 180 -26.11 -25.42 11.26
C TYR A 180 -25.99 -24.55 12.52
N GLU A 181 -26.85 -24.78 13.53
CA GLU A 181 -26.93 -23.94 14.76
C GLU A 181 -25.62 -23.90 15.60
N ASN A 182 -25.48 -22.83 16.39
CA ASN A 182 -24.33 -22.47 17.24
C ASN A 182 -23.69 -23.67 17.99
N GLY A 183 -22.39 -23.87 17.74
CA GLY A 183 -21.56 -24.96 18.28
C GLY A 183 -20.65 -25.64 17.24
N SER A 184 -20.58 -25.11 16.01
CA SER A 184 -19.79 -25.68 14.91
C SER A 184 -18.35 -25.18 14.86
N PHE A 185 -17.97 -24.14 15.61
CA PHE A 185 -16.60 -23.61 15.64
C PHE A 185 -15.87 -24.06 16.89
N CYS A 186 -14.74 -24.74 16.72
CA CYS A 186 -13.91 -25.26 17.81
C CYS A 186 -12.51 -24.62 17.75
N TRP A 187 -12.03 -24.24 18.93
CA TRP A 187 -10.74 -23.55 19.12
C TRP A 187 -9.68 -24.47 19.75
N THR A 188 -10.12 -25.61 20.28
CA THR A 188 -9.26 -26.68 20.80
C THR A 188 -9.67 -28.01 20.18
N ILE A 189 -8.68 -28.82 19.84
CA ILE A 189 -8.88 -30.19 19.35
C ILE A 189 -8.75 -31.12 20.56
N GLU A 190 -9.71 -31.05 21.49
CA GLU A 190 -9.71 -31.92 22.67
C GLU A 190 -10.34 -33.29 22.40
N ASP A 191 -11.19 -33.37 21.37
CA ASP A 191 -11.88 -34.59 20.99
C ASP A 191 -11.24 -35.21 19.73
N GLN A 192 -10.52 -36.30 19.94
CA GLN A 192 -9.87 -37.06 18.87
C GLN A 192 -10.86 -37.60 17.83
N GLU A 193 -12.12 -37.85 18.18
CA GLU A 193 -13.13 -38.36 17.24
C GLU A 193 -13.59 -37.27 16.27
N LEU A 194 -13.65 -36.02 16.71
CA LEU A 194 -13.99 -34.89 15.84
C LEU A 194 -12.85 -34.51 14.92
N PHE A 195 -11.61 -34.62 15.38
CA PHE A 195 -10.43 -34.47 14.52
C PHE A 195 -10.40 -35.55 13.42
N LYS A 196 -10.75 -36.79 13.76
CA LYS A 196 -10.88 -37.89 12.79
C LYS A 196 -11.98 -37.65 11.76
N ALA A 197 -12.92 -36.73 11.99
CA ALA A 197 -13.99 -36.43 11.05
C ALA A 197 -13.61 -35.38 10.01
N ILE A 198 -12.51 -34.63 10.18
CA ILE A 198 -12.06 -33.58 9.26
C ILE A 198 -11.86 -34.16 7.86
N THR A 199 -12.41 -33.49 6.85
CA THR A 199 -12.29 -33.84 5.42
C THR A 199 -11.74 -32.70 4.57
N VAL A 200 -11.88 -31.45 5.01
CA VAL A 200 -11.43 -30.26 4.28
C VAL A 200 -10.45 -29.47 5.13
N VAL A 201 -9.33 -29.07 4.56
CA VAL A 201 -8.38 -28.14 5.17
C VAL A 201 -8.30 -26.90 4.31
N LEU A 202 -8.32 -25.72 4.94
CA LEU A 202 -8.18 -24.42 4.29
C LEU A 202 -6.92 -23.73 4.82
N ALA A 203 -6.26 -22.98 3.95
CA ALA A 203 -5.23 -22.02 4.32
C ALA A 203 -5.20 -20.90 3.27
N ALA A 204 -4.98 -19.65 3.70
CA ALA A 204 -4.88 -18.51 2.78
C ALA A 204 -3.78 -17.55 3.24
N ASP A 205 -2.86 -17.21 2.34
CA ASP A 205 -1.76 -16.26 2.57
C ASP A 205 -0.91 -16.52 3.84
N VAL A 206 -0.77 -17.80 4.21
CA VAL A 206 0.04 -18.25 5.36
C VAL A 206 1.55 -18.29 5.08
N ILE A 207 1.98 -17.80 3.91
CA ILE A 207 3.35 -17.96 3.37
C ILE A 207 3.94 -16.59 3.08
N TYR A 208 4.65 -16.05 4.07
CA TYR A 208 5.31 -14.74 3.98
C TYR A 208 6.70 -14.71 4.63
N ASP A 209 7.08 -15.77 5.34
CA ASP A 209 8.41 -16.00 5.92
C ASP A 209 8.81 -17.46 5.70
N ASP A 210 10.10 -17.73 5.47
CA ASP A 210 10.61 -19.07 5.17
C ASP A 210 10.40 -20.04 6.35
N SER A 211 10.57 -19.57 7.59
CA SER A 211 10.42 -20.38 8.81
C SER A 211 8.95 -20.73 9.05
N LEU A 212 8.04 -19.77 8.83
CA LEU A 212 6.60 -20.03 8.90
C LEU A 212 6.12 -20.94 7.79
N THR A 213 6.68 -20.80 6.59
CA THR A 213 6.42 -21.69 5.45
C THR A 213 6.83 -23.13 5.78
N ASP A 214 8.03 -23.32 6.35
CA ASP A 214 8.50 -24.63 6.77
C ASP A 214 7.62 -25.22 7.88
N ALA A 215 7.26 -24.42 8.90
CA ALA A 215 6.37 -24.86 9.98
C ALA A 215 4.96 -25.22 9.47
N PHE A 216 4.41 -24.46 8.53
CA PHE A 216 3.15 -24.75 7.86
C PHE A 216 3.23 -26.09 7.14
N ILE A 217 4.29 -26.30 6.34
CA ILE A 217 4.51 -27.55 5.62
C ILE A 217 4.64 -28.73 6.58
N GLU A 218 5.43 -28.62 7.64
CA GLU A 218 5.55 -29.68 8.66
C GLU A 218 4.21 -30.01 9.32
N THR A 219 3.39 -29.00 9.60
CA THR A 219 2.04 -29.17 10.17
C THR A 219 1.13 -29.92 9.20
N VAL A 220 1.13 -29.54 7.92
CA VAL A 220 0.37 -30.20 6.86
C VAL A 220 0.82 -31.66 6.68
N LEU A 221 2.12 -31.93 6.71
CA LEU A 221 2.65 -33.29 6.63
C LEU A 221 2.22 -34.14 7.82
N HIS A 222 2.32 -33.61 9.03
CA HIS A 222 1.88 -34.32 10.22
C HIS A 222 0.39 -34.65 10.17
N LEU A 223 -0.41 -33.74 9.64
CA LEU A 223 -1.83 -33.94 9.43
C LEU A 223 -2.10 -35.06 8.40
N PHE A 224 -1.40 -35.05 7.25
CA PHE A 224 -1.56 -36.10 6.24
C PHE A 224 -1.02 -37.47 6.69
N GLU A 225 0.01 -37.52 7.54
CA GLU A 225 0.48 -38.76 8.15
C GLU A 225 -0.60 -39.42 9.01
N GLN A 226 -1.47 -38.61 9.63
CA GLN A 226 -2.55 -39.08 10.48
C GLN A 226 -3.84 -39.36 9.70
N LYS A 227 -4.10 -38.65 8.59
CA LYS A 227 -5.31 -38.79 7.77
C LYS A 227 -5.02 -38.74 6.27
N THR A 228 -5.53 -39.74 5.56
CA THR A 228 -5.38 -39.88 4.10
C THR A 228 -6.60 -39.38 3.32
N ASP A 229 -7.68 -39.02 4.01
CA ASP A 229 -9.00 -38.67 3.48
C ASP A 229 -9.31 -37.16 3.57
N ILE A 230 -8.27 -36.33 3.55
CA ILE A 230 -8.38 -34.88 3.64
C ILE A 230 -7.87 -34.18 2.39
N VAL A 231 -8.49 -33.04 2.06
CA VAL A 231 -8.06 -32.19 0.94
C VAL A 231 -7.74 -30.80 1.47
N LEU A 232 -6.52 -30.33 1.21
CA LEU A 232 -6.10 -28.95 1.44
C LEU A 232 -6.43 -28.08 0.22
N TYR A 233 -7.11 -26.98 0.46
CA TYR A 233 -7.24 -25.85 -0.48
C TYR A 233 -6.42 -24.69 0.06
N LEU A 234 -5.48 -24.22 -0.76
CA LEU A 234 -4.52 -23.17 -0.38
C LEU A 234 -4.53 -22.06 -1.42
N THR A 235 -4.60 -20.82 -0.98
CA THR A 235 -4.34 -19.64 -1.81
C THR A 235 -3.10 -18.90 -1.32
N VAL A 236 -2.31 -18.43 -2.28
CA VAL A 236 -1.07 -17.68 -2.02
C VAL A 236 -0.97 -16.51 -2.99
N GLU A 237 -0.76 -15.32 -2.45
CA GLU A 237 -0.37 -14.14 -3.21
C GLU A 237 1.15 -14.08 -3.43
N LYS A 238 1.59 -13.96 -4.69
CA LYS A 238 2.99 -13.70 -5.02
C LYS A 238 3.36 -12.27 -4.66
N ARG A 239 3.99 -12.09 -3.51
CA ARG A 239 4.56 -10.79 -3.12
C ARG A 239 5.87 -10.56 -3.87
N LEU A 240 5.83 -9.64 -4.82
CA LEU A 240 7.00 -9.20 -5.57
C LEU A 240 7.84 -8.28 -4.69
N ASN A 241 8.96 -8.82 -4.22
CA ASN A 241 9.94 -8.11 -3.41
C ASN A 241 11.18 -7.85 -4.26
N PHE A 242 11.66 -6.62 -4.27
CA PHE A 242 13.02 -6.38 -4.74
C PHE A 242 13.98 -6.70 -3.58
N THR A 243 14.80 -7.73 -3.73
CA THR A 243 15.76 -8.11 -2.69
C THR A 243 17.14 -7.54 -2.98
N LEU A 244 17.83 -7.11 -1.94
CA LEU A 244 19.24 -6.70 -2.03
C LEU A 244 20.16 -7.85 -2.43
N LYS A 245 19.79 -9.08 -2.08
CA LYS A 245 20.54 -10.30 -2.37
C LYS A 245 20.55 -10.61 -3.87
N ASP A 246 19.40 -10.45 -4.52
CA ASP A 246 19.21 -10.88 -5.91
C ASP A 246 19.28 -9.71 -6.91
N LEU A 247 19.27 -8.45 -6.41
CA LEU A 247 19.30 -7.22 -7.20
C LEU A 247 18.23 -7.21 -8.30
N ALA A 248 17.13 -7.91 -8.07
CA ALA A 248 16.04 -8.13 -9.00
C ALA A 248 14.71 -8.17 -8.24
N VAL A 249 13.62 -7.90 -8.98
CA VAL A 249 12.28 -8.20 -8.49
C VAL A 249 12.13 -9.71 -8.46
N THR A 250 11.97 -10.25 -7.26
CA THR A 250 11.83 -11.68 -7.00
C THR A 250 10.60 -11.89 -6.13
N CYS A 251 10.21 -13.15 -5.89
CA CYS A 251 9.17 -13.47 -4.92
C CYS A 251 9.72 -14.53 -3.95
N PRO A 252 10.63 -14.16 -3.02
CA PRO A 252 11.43 -15.12 -2.26
C PRO A 252 10.59 -16.11 -1.47
N ALA A 253 9.61 -15.63 -0.70
CA ALA A 253 8.72 -16.50 0.08
C ALA A 253 7.90 -17.46 -0.80
N TYR A 254 7.41 -16.98 -1.96
CA TYR A 254 6.72 -17.83 -2.93
C TYR A 254 7.66 -18.84 -3.60
N SER A 255 8.89 -18.42 -3.88
CA SER A 255 9.92 -19.27 -4.49
C SER A 255 10.31 -20.38 -3.52
N HIS A 256 10.58 -20.04 -2.26
CA HIS A 256 10.83 -20.98 -1.18
C HIS A 256 9.65 -21.95 -1.03
N PHE A 257 8.42 -21.45 -0.92
CA PHE A 257 7.23 -22.31 -0.87
C PHE A 257 7.14 -23.29 -2.04
N THR A 258 7.37 -22.83 -3.27
CA THR A 258 7.33 -23.69 -4.46
C THR A 258 8.45 -24.73 -4.42
N GLU A 259 9.67 -24.34 -4.05
CA GLU A 259 10.80 -25.27 -3.88
C GLU A 259 10.51 -26.32 -2.81
N ARG A 260 9.90 -25.94 -1.68
CA ARG A 260 9.51 -26.88 -0.63
C ARG A 260 8.43 -27.84 -1.14
N ILE A 261 7.42 -27.37 -1.87
CA ILE A 261 6.39 -28.22 -2.47
C ILE A 261 7.00 -29.21 -3.48
N ASP A 262 7.87 -28.74 -4.38
CA ASP A 262 8.58 -29.60 -5.36
C ASP A 262 9.46 -30.66 -4.64
N GLU A 263 10.11 -30.27 -3.55
CA GLU A 263 10.85 -31.21 -2.69
C GLU A 263 9.93 -32.27 -2.08
N LEU A 264 8.73 -31.92 -1.64
CA LEU A 264 7.77 -32.87 -1.09
C LEU A 264 7.28 -33.83 -2.16
N GLU A 265 6.89 -33.34 -3.33
CA GLU A 265 6.44 -34.20 -4.44
C GLU A 265 7.55 -35.19 -4.87
N SER A 266 8.82 -34.75 -4.85
CA SER A 266 9.95 -35.62 -5.20
C SER A 266 10.31 -36.65 -4.12
N LYS A 267 10.16 -36.30 -2.83
CA LYS A 267 10.55 -37.17 -1.69
C LYS A 267 9.41 -38.06 -1.19
N GLN A 268 8.16 -37.59 -1.25
CA GLN A 268 6.97 -38.30 -0.81
C GLN A 268 6.05 -38.57 -2.02
N LYS A 269 6.19 -39.76 -2.61
CA LYS A 269 5.37 -40.25 -3.75
C LYS A 269 3.85 -40.20 -3.56
N ARG A 270 3.38 -39.93 -2.34
CA ARG A 270 1.97 -39.94 -1.99
C ARG A 270 1.34 -38.55 -2.22
N LEU A 271 2.13 -37.48 -2.22
CA LEU A 271 1.73 -36.07 -2.25
C LEU A 271 1.81 -35.46 -3.66
N THR A 272 0.70 -34.85 -4.07
CA THR A 272 0.51 -34.21 -5.39
C THR A 272 -0.10 -32.84 -5.19
N ALA A 273 0.62 -31.77 -5.54
CA ALA A 273 0.18 -30.38 -5.51
C ALA A 273 -0.37 -29.95 -6.87
N ARG A 274 -1.69 -29.79 -7.00
CA ARG A 274 -2.29 -29.32 -8.26
C ARG A 274 -2.58 -27.83 -8.19
N LYS A 275 -2.15 -27.08 -9.20
CA LYS A 275 -2.53 -25.68 -9.35
C LYS A 275 -3.97 -25.59 -9.86
N LEU A 276 -4.82 -24.83 -9.16
CA LEU A 276 -6.18 -24.54 -9.59
C LEU A 276 -6.21 -23.32 -10.52
N SER A 277 -7.22 -23.27 -11.39
CA SER A 277 -7.54 -22.04 -12.12
C SER A 277 -8.20 -21.02 -11.19
N THR A 278 -7.91 -19.75 -11.43
CA THR A 278 -8.52 -18.60 -10.77
C THR A 278 -9.64 -17.97 -11.60
N ASP A 279 -10.14 -18.68 -12.64
CA ASP A 279 -11.13 -18.17 -13.61
C ASP A 279 -12.60 -18.38 -13.18
N PHE A 280 -12.85 -18.60 -11.89
CA PHE A 280 -14.22 -18.63 -11.35
C PHE A 280 -14.83 -17.23 -11.22
N PRO A 281 -16.16 -17.07 -11.14
CA PRO A 281 -16.77 -15.76 -10.93
C PRO A 281 -16.24 -15.06 -9.67
N LYS A 282 -16.26 -13.73 -9.68
CA LYS A 282 -15.93 -12.90 -8.53
C LYS A 282 -17.21 -12.54 -7.78
N TYR A 283 -17.30 -12.94 -6.52
CA TYR A 283 -18.47 -12.72 -5.66
C TYR A 283 -18.23 -11.62 -4.63
N LEU A 284 -16.98 -11.41 -4.22
CA LEU A 284 -16.54 -10.34 -3.32
C LEU A 284 -15.87 -9.19 -4.08
N GLN A 285 -16.00 -7.97 -3.57
CA GLN A 285 -15.39 -6.78 -4.18
C GLN A 285 -13.91 -6.64 -3.77
N TYR A 286 -13.01 -7.04 -4.65
CA TYR A 286 -11.56 -6.80 -4.59
C TYR A 286 -10.94 -6.87 -5.98
N ASP A 287 -9.65 -6.52 -6.08
CA ASP A 287 -8.87 -6.67 -7.30
C ASP A 287 -8.20 -8.04 -7.38
N ARG A 288 -8.58 -8.83 -8.39
CA ARG A 288 -8.02 -10.17 -8.61
C ARG A 288 -6.83 -10.05 -9.57
N VAL A 289 -5.64 -10.02 -8.98
CA VAL A 289 -4.37 -9.86 -9.69
C VAL A 289 -3.80 -11.20 -10.16
N LYS A 290 -2.86 -11.17 -11.12
CA LYS A 290 -2.24 -12.38 -11.71
C LYS A 290 -1.31 -13.10 -10.73
N GLU A 291 -0.90 -12.40 -9.69
CA GLU A 291 -0.04 -12.81 -8.59
C GLU A 291 -0.77 -13.74 -7.61
N LEU A 292 -2.10 -13.76 -7.63
CA LEU A 292 -2.87 -14.71 -6.84
C LEU A 292 -2.82 -16.10 -7.46
N THR A 293 -2.44 -17.08 -6.66
CA THR A 293 -2.38 -18.48 -7.06
C THR A 293 -3.18 -19.34 -6.11
N SER A 294 -3.91 -20.31 -6.66
CA SER A 294 -4.67 -21.31 -5.91
C SER A 294 -4.11 -22.69 -6.19
N PHE A 295 -4.12 -23.53 -5.17
CA PHE A 295 -3.70 -24.91 -5.22
C PHE A 295 -4.79 -25.79 -4.59
N ASP A 296 -5.02 -26.97 -5.18
CA ASP A 296 -5.80 -28.03 -4.56
C ASP A 296 -5.08 -29.36 -4.52
N SER A 297 -5.34 -30.05 -3.41
CA SER A 297 -4.73 -31.31 -3.00
C SER A 297 -3.21 -31.27 -2.88
N LEU A 298 -2.78 -31.88 -1.78
CA LEU A 298 -1.52 -32.56 -1.52
C LEU A 298 -2.06 -33.94 -1.09
N HIS A 299 -2.26 -34.87 -2.03
CA HIS A 299 -2.91 -36.15 -1.69
C HIS A 299 -1.97 -37.06 -0.86
N ILE A 300 -2.44 -38.20 -0.36
CA ILE A 300 -1.56 -39.29 0.04
C ILE A 300 -2.08 -40.58 -0.61
N ASP A 301 -1.45 -41.04 -1.70
CA ASP A 301 -1.84 -42.28 -2.40
C ASP A 301 -1.77 -43.49 -1.42
N PRO A 302 -2.87 -44.22 -1.16
CA PRO A 302 -2.87 -45.35 -0.22
C PRO A 302 -2.15 -46.61 -0.77
N SER A 303 -1.64 -46.58 -2.00
CA SER A 303 -1.07 -47.75 -2.65
C SER A 303 0.45 -47.68 -2.84
N GLU A 304 1.20 -48.05 -1.80
CA GLU A 304 2.38 -48.94 -1.93
C GLU A 304 3.02 -49.20 -0.55
N GLY A 305 2.85 -50.44 -0.07
CA GLY A 305 3.46 -50.93 1.14
C GLY A 305 4.90 -51.41 0.92
N GLY A 306 5.78 -50.99 1.83
CA GLY A 306 7.00 -51.71 2.20
C GLY A 306 8.29 -51.18 1.58
N HIS A 307 9.21 -50.73 2.42
CA HIS A 307 10.39 -51.52 2.85
C HIS A 307 11.23 -50.66 3.81
N SER A 308 11.60 -51.24 4.95
CA SER A 308 12.48 -50.66 5.95
C SER A 308 13.92 -50.55 5.44
N PRO A 309 14.68 -49.54 5.91
CA PRO A 309 16.01 -49.88 6.42
C PRO A 309 16.48 -49.06 7.64
N GLY A 310 17.06 -49.79 8.61
CA GLY A 310 18.36 -49.52 9.24
C GLY A 310 18.64 -48.17 9.93
N LYS A 311 18.76 -48.21 11.26
CA LYS A 311 19.75 -47.41 12.03
C LYS A 311 21.18 -47.90 11.72
N PRO A 312 22.30 -47.22 12.09
CA PRO A 312 22.50 -45.91 12.76
C PRO A 312 23.66 -45.04 12.16
N SER A 313 23.89 -43.82 12.66
CA SER A 313 25.14 -43.49 13.42
C SER A 313 25.31 -41.99 13.73
N HIS A 314 25.79 -41.76 14.96
CA HIS A 314 26.16 -40.49 15.57
C HIS A 314 27.42 -39.85 14.95
N ARG A 315 27.45 -38.51 14.92
CA ARG A 315 28.66 -37.72 15.21
C ARG A 315 28.33 -36.54 16.14
N ARG A 316 28.95 -36.54 17.32
CA ARG A 316 29.06 -35.41 18.27
C ARG A 316 30.37 -34.67 18.01
N TYR A 317 30.42 -33.36 18.29
CA TYR A 317 31.48 -32.62 19.02
C TYR A 317 30.85 -31.26 19.44
N HIS A 318 30.58 -30.97 20.73
CA HIS A 318 31.42 -30.23 21.72
C HIS A 318 31.86 -28.83 21.23
N SER A 319 31.83 -27.72 21.98
CA SER A 319 31.55 -27.40 23.39
C SER A 319 31.56 -25.88 23.62
N SER A 320 30.73 -25.42 24.58
CA SER A 320 30.95 -24.36 25.59
C SER A 320 31.51 -22.96 25.25
N GLY A 321 30.79 -21.94 25.73
CA GLY A 321 31.34 -20.62 26.07
C GLY A 321 30.29 -19.74 26.75
N SER A 322 30.16 -19.85 28.07
CA SER A 322 29.28 -19.01 28.92
C SER A 322 30.06 -17.85 29.53
N PHE A 323 29.55 -16.63 29.40
CA PHE A 323 29.99 -15.46 30.17
C PHE A 323 28.81 -14.88 30.95
N LYS A 324 28.97 -14.75 32.27
CA LYS A 324 28.06 -14.06 33.20
C LYS A 324 28.63 -12.69 33.54
N PHE A 325 27.78 -11.67 33.65
CA PHE A 325 28.09 -10.40 34.30
C PHE A 325 27.17 -10.17 35.52
N LEU A 326 27.77 -9.67 36.60
CA LEU A 326 27.13 -9.26 37.86
C LEU A 326 26.74 -7.77 37.79
N PRO A 327 25.75 -7.29 38.57
CA PRO A 327 25.26 -5.91 38.53
C PRO A 327 26.02 -4.99 39.52
N GLN A 328 26.10 -3.69 39.20
CA GLN A 328 26.61 -2.66 40.12
C GLN A 328 25.72 -1.39 40.08
N ALA A 329 25.81 -0.60 41.15
CA ALA A 329 24.77 0.20 41.80
C ALA A 329 24.39 1.56 41.18
N ASP A 330 23.20 2.04 41.60
CA ASP A 330 22.52 3.30 41.24
C ASP A 330 23.22 4.59 41.70
N ILE A 331 23.15 5.64 40.87
CA ILE A 331 23.40 7.05 41.23
C ILE A 331 22.26 7.90 40.59
N PRO A 332 21.65 8.87 41.29
CA PRO A 332 20.50 9.62 40.77
C PRO A 332 20.92 10.85 39.93
N GLU A 333 20.39 11.01 38.72
CA GLU A 333 20.54 12.23 37.91
C GLU A 333 19.21 12.98 37.73
N SER A 334 19.29 14.31 37.89
CA SER A 334 18.22 15.31 37.76
C SER A 334 17.83 15.59 36.29
N PRO A 335 16.62 16.12 35.99
CA PRO A 335 16.16 16.30 34.61
C PRO A 335 16.87 17.47 33.90
N PRO A 336 17.22 17.34 32.60
CA PRO A 336 17.69 18.47 31.81
C PRO A 336 16.51 19.33 31.32
N ARG A 337 16.75 20.65 31.36
CA ARG A 337 15.82 21.73 31.04
C ARG A 337 15.45 21.74 29.55
N GLY A 338 14.15 21.82 29.26
CA GLY A 338 13.64 22.11 27.91
C GLY A 338 13.99 23.53 27.45
N VAL A 339 14.21 23.69 26.14
CA VAL A 339 14.58 24.96 25.50
C VAL A 339 13.33 25.83 25.32
N VAL A 340 13.45 27.10 25.70
CA VAL A 340 12.38 28.12 25.68
C VAL A 340 12.18 28.65 24.24
N PRO A 341 10.93 28.75 23.73
CA PRO A 341 10.66 29.38 22.43
C PRO A 341 11.13 30.84 22.41
N THR A 342 11.84 31.24 21.35
CA THR A 342 12.26 32.64 21.19
C THR A 342 11.07 33.54 20.86
N ARG A 343 11.15 34.82 21.27
CA ARG A 343 10.12 35.87 21.14
C ARG A 343 9.58 36.09 19.71
N LYS A 344 10.17 35.48 18.67
CA LYS A 344 9.70 35.54 17.28
C LYS A 344 8.59 34.51 16.98
N ALA A 345 8.56 33.36 17.68
CA ALA A 345 7.49 32.36 17.53
C ALA A 345 6.14 32.85 18.10
N GLU A 346 6.17 33.78 19.06
CA GLU A 346 4.95 34.39 19.64
C GLU A 346 4.30 35.42 18.72
N ALA A 347 5.03 35.98 17.74
CA ALA A 347 4.47 36.92 16.77
C ALA A 347 3.52 36.23 15.77
N SER A 348 3.76 34.96 15.44
CA SER A 348 2.88 34.19 14.52
C SER A 348 1.48 33.97 15.10
N ARG A 349 1.34 33.88 16.44
CA ARG A 349 0.04 33.80 17.11
C ARG A 349 -0.78 35.10 17.04
N ARG A 350 -0.15 36.26 16.85
CA ARG A 350 -0.83 37.57 16.84
C ARG A 350 -1.25 38.05 15.45
N MET A 351 -0.73 37.43 14.38
CA MET A 351 -1.08 37.78 12.99
C MET A 351 -2.25 36.95 12.44
N ALA A 352 -2.73 35.93 13.19
CA ALA A 352 -4.05 35.33 12.98
C ALA A 352 -5.13 36.32 13.43
N GLY A 353 -5.33 37.38 12.64
CA GLY A 353 -6.45 38.29 12.80
C GLY A 353 -7.76 37.51 12.74
N ASN A 354 -8.71 37.92 13.58
CA ASN A 354 -10.10 37.47 13.74
C ASN A 354 -10.84 37.21 12.40
N THR A 355 -10.46 36.15 11.69
CA THR A 355 -11.13 35.60 10.53
C THR A 355 -11.32 34.14 10.86
N SER A 356 -12.58 33.69 10.86
CA SER A 356 -12.93 32.29 11.06
C SER A 356 -12.39 31.47 9.89
N LEU A 357 -11.09 31.13 9.94
CA LEU A 357 -10.56 30.03 9.14
C LEU A 357 -11.43 28.81 9.49
N GLY A 358 -11.96 28.14 8.48
CA GLY A 358 -12.62 26.86 8.70
C GLY A 358 -11.63 25.92 9.39
N GLU A 359 -12.02 25.32 10.51
CA GLU A 359 -11.19 24.47 11.38
C GLU A 359 -10.40 23.41 10.59
N ASN A 360 -10.93 22.96 9.45
CA ASN A 360 -10.32 22.00 8.53
C ASN A 360 -8.96 22.43 7.94
N TYR A 361 -8.65 23.73 7.97
CA TYR A 361 -7.41 24.30 7.43
C TYR A 361 -6.45 24.77 8.52
N ALA A 362 -6.79 24.59 9.80
CA ALA A 362 -6.00 25.08 10.92
C ALA A 362 -4.81 24.16 11.24
N PHE A 363 -3.69 24.79 11.63
CA PHE A 363 -2.49 24.12 12.10
C PHE A 363 -2.22 24.54 13.54
N ALA A 364 -1.92 23.56 14.39
CA ALA A 364 -1.50 23.81 15.76
C ALA A 364 -0.16 24.58 15.82
N GLY A 365 0.63 24.48 14.74
CA GLY A 365 1.84 25.27 14.52
C GLY A 365 2.99 24.42 13.96
N MET A 366 4.20 24.95 14.09
CA MET A 366 5.43 24.23 13.79
C MET A 366 5.60 23.10 14.81
N TYR A 367 5.80 21.89 14.30
CA TYR A 367 6.06 20.70 15.10
C TYR A 367 7.56 20.48 15.27
N HIS A 368 8.29 20.37 14.14
CA HIS A 368 9.72 20.17 14.10
C HIS A 368 10.38 21.05 13.05
N ILE A 369 11.66 21.35 13.26
CA ILE A 369 12.52 22.05 12.31
C ILE A 369 13.78 21.22 12.14
N PHE A 370 14.19 21.02 10.90
CA PHE A 370 15.50 20.46 10.56
C PHE A 370 16.29 21.49 9.74
N ASP A 371 17.56 21.66 10.09
CA ASP A 371 18.50 22.64 9.53
C ASP A 371 19.90 22.02 9.28
N GLN A 372 19.93 20.71 9.06
CA GLN A 372 21.13 19.91 8.83
C GLN A 372 21.79 20.16 7.48
N HIS A 373 21.06 20.68 6.49
CA HIS A 373 21.56 20.92 5.14
C HIS A 373 22.16 22.33 5.02
N ALA A 374 23.34 22.41 4.41
CA ALA A 374 24.06 23.68 4.28
C ALA A 374 23.59 24.53 3.09
N GLU A 375 22.86 23.91 2.16
CA GLU A 375 22.28 24.56 0.99
C GLU A 375 20.81 24.18 0.82
N SER A 376 20.16 24.81 -0.15
CA SER A 376 18.77 24.59 -0.56
C SER A 376 18.35 23.12 -0.46
N VAL A 377 17.30 22.84 0.31
CA VAL A 377 16.63 21.53 0.28
C VAL A 377 15.73 21.52 -0.96
N THR A 378 16.09 20.69 -1.93
CA THR A 378 15.55 20.68 -3.28
C THR A 378 14.25 19.90 -3.40
N ALA A 379 14.04 18.89 -2.57
CA ALA A 379 12.79 18.13 -2.50
C ALA A 379 12.64 17.48 -1.12
N ILE A 380 11.39 17.24 -0.70
CA ILE A 380 11.02 16.54 0.52
C ILE A 380 9.89 15.54 0.26
N LYS A 381 9.97 14.34 0.85
CA LYS A 381 8.96 13.30 0.69
C LYS A 381 8.85 12.46 1.95
N PHE A 382 7.65 12.35 2.50
CA PHE A 382 7.38 11.30 3.50
C PHE A 382 7.53 9.92 2.85
N ALA A 383 7.99 8.95 3.63
CA ALA A 383 7.97 7.56 3.22
C ALA A 383 6.51 7.06 3.11
N ASN A 384 6.26 6.13 2.19
CA ASN A 384 4.93 5.59 1.93
C ASN A 384 4.39 4.89 3.19
N ASP A 385 3.14 5.17 3.56
CA ASP A 385 2.48 4.61 4.76
C ASP A 385 3.23 4.81 6.10
N ASP A 386 4.29 5.64 6.13
CA ASP A 386 5.03 5.98 7.35
C ASP A 386 4.66 7.39 7.79
N LYS A 387 4.12 7.49 9.01
CA LYS A 387 3.65 8.75 9.57
C LYS A 387 4.79 9.71 9.93
N PHE A 388 5.98 9.19 10.23
CA PHE A 388 7.05 9.92 10.92
C PHE A 388 8.41 9.84 10.24
N ARG A 389 8.54 9.17 9.10
CA ARG A 389 9.78 9.10 8.33
C ARG A 389 9.74 10.05 7.14
N LEU A 390 10.70 10.96 7.09
CA LEU A 390 10.80 12.03 6.09
C LEU A 390 12.16 11.96 5.40
N GLY A 391 12.15 11.97 4.06
CA GLY A 391 13.35 12.17 3.25
C GLY A 391 13.50 13.65 2.86
N CYS A 392 14.73 14.13 2.83
CA CYS A 392 15.08 15.46 2.32
C CYS A 392 16.27 15.32 1.36
N SER A 393 16.23 15.98 0.22
CA SER A 393 17.38 16.09 -0.71
C SER A 393 17.88 17.52 -0.76
N SER A 394 19.18 17.74 -0.96
CA SER A 394 19.76 19.08 -0.98
C SER A 394 20.73 19.32 -2.14
N ALA A 395 20.84 20.60 -2.49
CA ALA A 395 21.85 21.13 -3.39
C ALA A 395 23.28 20.93 -2.87
N ASP A 396 23.47 20.66 -1.56
CA ASP A 396 24.76 20.33 -0.95
C ASP A 396 25.33 18.95 -1.37
N GLY A 397 24.60 18.20 -2.21
CA GLY A 397 25.01 16.89 -2.72
C GLY A 397 24.66 15.73 -1.77
N THR A 398 23.86 15.98 -0.75
CA THR A 398 23.41 14.95 0.20
C THR A 398 21.91 14.81 0.25
N LEU A 399 21.46 13.67 0.79
CA LEU A 399 20.09 13.47 1.23
C LEU A 399 20.11 13.10 2.71
N SER A 400 19.04 13.40 3.43
CA SER A 400 18.86 12.95 4.80
C SER A 400 17.58 12.15 4.94
N VAL A 401 17.62 11.12 5.79
CA VAL A 401 16.43 10.46 6.31
C VAL A 401 16.24 10.92 7.75
N CYS A 402 15.06 11.43 8.05
CA CYS A 402 14.68 11.96 9.34
C CYS A 402 13.55 11.14 9.93
N VAL A 403 13.56 11.00 11.24
CA VAL A 403 12.47 10.40 12.02
C VAL A 403 11.96 11.44 13.01
N LEU A 404 10.65 11.62 13.03
CA LEU A 404 9.98 12.64 13.84
C LEU A 404 9.67 12.17 15.27
N VAL A 405 9.60 10.85 15.48
CA VAL A 405 9.22 10.23 16.77
C VAL A 405 10.15 9.04 17.07
N PRO A 406 10.60 8.86 18.33
CA PRO A 406 10.28 9.66 19.52
C PRO A 406 10.89 11.06 19.45
N SER A 407 10.33 11.99 20.22
CA SER A 407 10.92 13.32 20.40
C SER A 407 12.15 13.22 21.32
N PRO A 408 13.28 13.90 21.02
CA PRO A 408 13.45 14.88 19.96
C PRO A 408 13.56 14.24 18.55
N PRO A 409 13.09 14.94 17.51
CA PRO A 409 13.25 14.47 16.13
C PRO A 409 14.73 14.32 15.81
N SER A 410 15.08 13.36 14.95
CA SER A 410 16.47 13.06 14.63
C SER A 410 16.69 12.76 13.16
N VAL A 411 17.89 13.09 12.68
CA VAL A 411 18.40 12.61 11.38
C VAL A 411 18.98 11.23 11.61
N THR A 412 18.32 10.19 11.11
CA THR A 412 18.78 8.80 11.26
C THR A 412 19.92 8.49 10.29
N CYS A 413 19.90 9.09 9.11
CA CYS A 413 20.94 8.88 8.12
C CYS A 413 21.19 10.11 7.25
N THR A 414 22.45 10.31 6.83
CA THR A 414 22.82 11.24 5.76
C THR A 414 23.47 10.45 4.62
N LEU A 415 22.79 10.41 3.48
CA LEU A 415 23.21 9.73 2.27
C LEU A 415 24.23 10.61 1.54
N ARG A 416 25.49 10.18 1.57
CA ARG A 416 26.63 10.89 0.97
C ARG A 416 27.17 10.14 -0.23
N GLY A 417 27.45 10.86 -1.31
CA GLY A 417 28.15 10.28 -2.45
C GLY A 417 27.96 11.03 -3.76
N HIS A 418 26.88 11.80 -3.92
CA HIS A 418 26.76 12.71 -5.05
C HIS A 418 27.81 13.82 -4.99
N THR A 419 28.33 14.21 -6.16
CA THR A 419 29.38 15.23 -6.27
C THR A 419 28.85 16.59 -6.71
N ALA A 420 27.54 16.70 -6.92
CA ALA A 420 26.83 17.93 -7.23
C ALA A 420 25.40 17.86 -6.66
N ALA A 421 24.65 18.95 -6.80
CA ALA A 421 23.30 19.10 -6.29
C ALA A 421 22.41 17.88 -6.58
N VAL A 422 21.78 17.33 -5.55
CA VAL A 422 20.68 16.38 -5.70
C VAL A 422 19.46 17.20 -6.12
N THR A 423 18.81 16.84 -7.22
CA THR A 423 17.70 17.64 -7.78
C THR A 423 16.34 17.11 -7.38
N ASP A 424 16.26 15.81 -7.19
CA ASP A 424 15.03 15.09 -6.90
C ASP A 424 15.37 13.73 -6.27
N PHE A 425 14.41 13.15 -5.58
CA PHE A 425 14.51 11.77 -5.08
C PHE A 425 13.13 11.14 -4.95
N ASP A 426 13.07 9.83 -4.79
CA ASP A 426 11.83 9.08 -4.60
C ASP A 426 12.02 7.87 -3.68
N TRP A 427 10.96 7.52 -2.94
CA TRP A 427 10.91 6.29 -2.15
C TRP A 427 10.38 5.15 -3.02
N SER A 428 10.92 3.94 -2.86
CA SER A 428 10.25 2.75 -3.40
C SER A 428 8.91 2.55 -2.67
N ILE A 429 7.97 1.84 -3.28
CA ILE A 429 6.64 1.62 -2.68
C ILE A 429 6.74 0.99 -1.27
N THR A 430 7.73 0.11 -1.08
CA THR A 430 8.03 -0.56 0.20
C THR A 430 8.91 0.25 1.15
N ASN A 431 9.39 1.43 0.75
CA ASN A 431 10.40 2.25 1.45
C ASN A 431 11.77 1.60 1.70
N ASP A 432 12.03 0.43 1.13
CA ASP A 432 13.33 -0.24 1.23
C ASP A 432 14.45 0.51 0.50
N PHE A 433 14.08 1.35 -0.47
CA PHE A 433 15.03 2.08 -1.30
C PHE A 433 14.67 3.55 -1.42
N ILE A 434 15.72 4.36 -1.51
CA ILE A 434 15.63 5.72 -2.05
C ILE A 434 16.33 5.73 -3.40
N LEU A 435 15.69 6.34 -4.39
CA LEU A 435 16.30 6.72 -5.66
C LEU A 435 16.55 8.23 -5.63
N SER A 436 17.78 8.68 -5.88
CA SER A 436 18.10 10.10 -6.06
C SER A 436 18.63 10.40 -7.46
N ALA A 437 18.34 11.61 -7.96
CA ALA A 437 18.86 12.18 -9.19
C ALA A 437 19.74 13.40 -8.89
N SER A 438 20.84 13.56 -9.63
CA SER A 438 21.77 14.66 -9.39
C SER A 438 22.29 15.30 -10.68
N LEU A 439 22.69 16.56 -10.55
CA LEU A 439 23.42 17.30 -11.59
C LEU A 439 24.82 16.73 -11.85
N ASP A 440 25.32 15.78 -11.04
CA ASP A 440 26.56 15.06 -11.33
C ASP A 440 26.41 14.04 -12.48
N GLY A 441 25.20 13.92 -13.03
CA GLY A 441 24.88 13.02 -14.14
C GLY A 441 24.66 11.58 -13.70
N THR A 442 24.49 11.35 -12.40
CA THR A 442 24.21 10.03 -11.84
C THR A 442 22.87 10.01 -11.11
N ALA A 443 22.19 8.87 -11.20
CA ALA A 443 21.15 8.48 -10.28
C ALA A 443 21.73 7.45 -9.31
N ARG A 444 21.28 7.46 -8.06
CA ARG A 444 21.76 6.53 -7.03
C ARG A 444 20.62 5.86 -6.32
N VAL A 445 20.79 4.57 -6.06
CA VAL A 445 19.88 3.77 -5.22
C VAL A 445 20.54 3.57 -3.87
N TRP A 446 19.80 3.84 -2.81
CA TRP A 446 20.28 3.85 -1.44
C TRP A 446 19.44 2.92 -0.57
N ASN A 447 20.08 2.32 0.42
CA ASN A 447 19.38 1.74 1.55
C ASN A 447 19.17 2.86 2.60
N PRO A 448 17.92 3.23 2.92
CA PRO A 448 17.64 4.36 3.81
C PRO A 448 17.93 4.06 5.29
N ALA A 449 17.98 2.78 5.70
CA ALA A 449 18.27 2.38 7.08
C ALA A 449 19.77 2.44 7.39
N SER A 450 20.61 1.97 6.46
CA SER A 450 22.07 1.89 6.64
C SER A 450 22.83 3.08 6.04
N GLY A 451 22.21 3.82 5.12
CA GLY A 451 22.84 4.90 4.37
C GLY A 451 23.72 4.47 3.21
N GLN A 452 23.81 3.17 2.95
CA GLN A 452 24.69 2.65 1.91
C GLN A 452 24.16 2.98 0.51
N CYS A 453 25.07 3.44 -0.35
CA CYS A 453 24.81 3.53 -1.79
C CYS A 453 24.91 2.13 -2.38
N LEU A 454 23.78 1.57 -2.78
CA LEU A 454 23.67 0.21 -3.32
C LEU A 454 24.04 0.17 -4.79
N ARG A 455 23.68 1.23 -5.53
CA ARG A 455 23.89 1.31 -6.97
C ARG A 455 24.09 2.75 -7.41
N VAL A 456 24.98 2.93 -8.38
CA VAL A 456 25.16 4.17 -9.14
C VAL A 456 24.79 3.89 -10.61
N VAL A 457 23.89 4.69 -11.16
CA VAL A 457 23.43 4.61 -12.55
C VAL A 457 23.86 5.89 -13.24
N ASN A 458 24.71 5.77 -14.26
CA ASN A 458 25.20 6.93 -15.02
C ASN A 458 24.25 7.23 -16.17
N ASP A 459 24.00 8.52 -16.41
CA ASP A 459 23.40 8.94 -17.67
C ASP A 459 24.37 8.68 -18.83
N SER A 460 23.85 8.13 -19.93
CA SER A 460 24.63 7.76 -21.12
C SER A 460 25.29 8.97 -21.81
N HIS A 461 24.77 10.17 -21.60
CA HIS A 461 25.30 11.42 -22.14
C HIS A 461 26.01 12.27 -21.08
N SER A 462 26.15 11.73 -19.85
CA SER A 462 26.71 12.42 -18.68
C SER A 462 26.08 13.79 -18.46
N CYS A 463 24.78 13.93 -18.74
CA CYS A 463 24.06 15.16 -18.48
C CYS A 463 23.40 15.14 -17.11
N GLY A 464 23.24 16.32 -16.50
CA GLY A 464 22.62 16.44 -15.19
C GLY A 464 21.19 15.88 -15.19
N LEU A 465 20.92 14.99 -14.23
CA LEU A 465 19.58 14.48 -13.98
C LEU A 465 18.79 15.50 -13.16
N THR A 466 17.51 15.62 -13.45
CA THR A 466 16.64 16.68 -12.90
C THR A 466 15.38 16.14 -12.24
N ALA A 467 14.99 14.90 -12.56
CA ALA A 467 13.82 14.24 -11.99
C ALA A 467 14.03 12.72 -11.95
N CYS A 468 13.44 12.05 -10.96
CA CYS A 468 13.43 10.59 -10.90
C CYS A 468 12.17 10.06 -10.21
N ARG A 469 11.65 8.92 -10.67
CA ARG A 469 10.50 8.24 -10.06
C ARG A 469 10.72 6.74 -10.05
N PHE A 470 10.25 6.08 -9.00
CA PHE A 470 9.94 4.66 -9.06
C PHE A 470 8.62 4.46 -9.81
N GLN A 471 8.56 3.41 -10.60
CA GLN A 471 7.34 2.92 -11.20
C GLN A 471 6.53 2.21 -10.10
N PRO A 472 5.25 2.55 -9.91
CA PRO A 472 4.51 2.18 -8.70
C PRO A 472 4.18 0.69 -8.57
N VAL A 473 4.37 -0.13 -9.62
CA VAL A 473 3.96 -1.54 -9.65
C VAL A 473 5.13 -2.52 -9.57
N ASN A 474 6.30 -2.17 -10.09
CA ASN A 474 7.44 -3.07 -10.21
C ASN A 474 8.79 -2.45 -9.83
N ASN A 475 8.79 -1.23 -9.26
CA ASN A 475 9.99 -0.50 -8.85
C ASN A 475 11.02 -0.29 -9.99
N ASN A 476 10.62 -0.40 -11.27
CA ASN A 476 11.43 0.11 -12.37
C ASN A 476 11.66 1.61 -12.17
N MET A 477 12.77 2.12 -12.70
CA MET A 477 13.21 3.49 -12.43
C MET A 477 13.04 4.33 -13.70
N LEU A 478 12.41 5.48 -13.57
CA LEU A 478 12.34 6.48 -14.62
C LEU A 478 13.23 7.68 -14.25
N LEU A 479 14.14 8.05 -15.15
CA LEU A 479 15.07 9.17 -14.97
C LEU A 479 14.80 10.26 -16.02
N GLY A 480 14.67 11.49 -15.56
CA GLY A 480 14.59 12.70 -16.38
C GLY A 480 15.90 13.49 -16.30
N GLY A 481 16.39 13.97 -17.44
CA GLY A 481 17.63 14.74 -17.50
C GLY A 481 17.57 15.94 -18.45
N SER A 482 18.58 16.80 -18.35
CA SER A 482 18.78 17.92 -19.26
C SER A 482 19.53 17.43 -20.51
N ALA A 483 18.88 17.32 -21.66
CA ALA A 483 19.59 16.98 -22.89
C ALA A 483 20.29 18.21 -23.48
N LYS A 484 21.49 18.04 -24.03
CA LYS A 484 22.22 19.12 -24.74
C LYS A 484 21.49 19.67 -25.97
N VAL A 485 20.49 18.94 -26.49
CA VAL A 485 19.88 19.18 -27.81
C VAL A 485 18.34 19.23 -27.78
N SER A 486 17.70 18.87 -26.66
CA SER A 486 16.24 18.91 -26.48
C SER A 486 15.87 19.61 -25.18
N ALA A 487 14.61 20.04 -25.05
CA ALA A 487 14.14 20.69 -23.83
C ALA A 487 14.43 19.80 -22.61
N GLY A 488 15.08 20.36 -21.59
CA GLY A 488 15.40 19.66 -20.36
C GLY A 488 14.14 19.29 -19.59
N VAL A 489 14.10 18.06 -19.08
CA VAL A 489 13.04 17.58 -18.19
C VAL A 489 13.12 18.35 -16.87
N LYS A 490 11.98 18.70 -16.29
CA LYS A 490 11.88 19.39 -15.00
C LYS A 490 11.04 18.64 -13.98
N SER A 491 10.03 17.91 -14.45
CA SER A 491 9.15 17.11 -13.60
C SER A 491 8.70 15.86 -14.34
N VAL A 492 8.49 14.79 -13.59
CA VAL A 492 8.03 13.50 -14.08
C VAL A 492 7.06 12.95 -13.05
N GLU A 493 5.95 12.40 -13.50
CA GLU A 493 4.94 11.82 -12.62
C GLU A 493 4.21 10.66 -13.32
N PHE A 494 4.02 9.56 -12.60
CA PHE A 494 3.22 8.41 -13.05
C PHE A 494 1.76 8.58 -12.62
N ASP A 495 0.85 7.94 -13.36
CA ASP A 495 -0.47 7.62 -12.82
C ASP A 495 -0.37 6.46 -11.82
N SER A 496 -1.46 6.20 -11.10
CA SER A 496 -1.50 5.13 -10.10
C SER A 496 -1.30 3.73 -10.68
N SER A 497 -1.61 3.51 -11.97
CA SER A 497 -1.38 2.22 -12.63
C SER A 497 0.07 2.02 -13.09
N GLY A 498 0.87 3.09 -13.14
CA GLY A 498 2.23 3.05 -13.69
C GLY A 498 2.29 2.88 -15.20
N ILE A 499 1.16 3.08 -15.91
CA ILE A 499 1.05 2.98 -17.38
C ILE A 499 1.22 4.35 -18.02
N LEU A 500 0.70 5.41 -17.43
CA LEU A 500 0.84 6.77 -17.96
C LEU A 500 1.93 7.53 -17.23
N VAL A 501 2.71 8.27 -18.00
CA VAL A 501 3.77 9.15 -17.50
C VAL A 501 3.58 10.53 -18.09
N TRP A 502 3.55 11.55 -17.24
CA TRP A 502 3.62 12.94 -17.68
C TRP A 502 4.98 13.54 -17.36
N VAL A 503 5.54 14.24 -18.33
CA VAL A 503 6.85 14.88 -18.25
C VAL A 503 6.70 16.36 -18.56
N GLY A 504 7.01 17.21 -17.58
CA GLY A 504 7.09 18.66 -17.74
C GLY A 504 8.49 19.09 -18.16
N ASP A 505 8.58 20.00 -19.13
CA ASP A 505 9.85 20.51 -19.63
C ASP A 505 10.08 22.00 -19.33
N GLU A 506 11.31 22.44 -19.55
CA GLU A 506 11.73 23.83 -19.34
C GLU A 506 11.12 24.84 -20.33
N LYS A 507 10.55 24.36 -21.44
CA LYS A 507 9.90 25.20 -22.46
C LYS A 507 8.41 25.40 -22.20
N GLY A 508 7.90 24.81 -21.12
CA GLY A 508 6.50 24.92 -20.72
C GLY A 508 5.56 23.96 -21.42
N SER A 509 6.08 22.82 -21.90
CA SER A 509 5.26 21.72 -22.42
C SER A 509 5.13 20.58 -21.42
N ILE A 510 4.00 19.89 -21.46
CA ILE A 510 3.80 18.58 -20.86
C ILE A 510 3.74 17.54 -21.99
N HIS A 511 4.51 16.46 -21.84
CA HIS A 511 4.50 15.31 -22.73
C HIS A 511 3.96 14.11 -21.96
N ALA A 512 2.96 13.44 -22.51
CA ALA A 512 2.45 12.18 -22.01
C ALA A 512 3.10 11.02 -22.77
N PHE A 513 3.44 9.96 -22.03
CA PHE A 513 3.97 8.71 -22.55
C PHE A 513 3.19 7.54 -21.96
N CYS A 514 3.03 6.47 -22.74
CA CYS A 514 2.57 5.18 -22.26
C CYS A 514 3.81 4.33 -21.94
N PHE A 515 3.92 3.87 -20.70
CA PHE A 515 4.95 2.97 -20.22
C PHE A 515 4.48 1.53 -20.34
N ASP A 516 5.20 0.73 -21.13
CA ASP A 516 5.01 -0.71 -21.18
C ASP A 516 5.73 -1.35 -19.99
N VAL A 517 4.95 -1.81 -19.01
CA VAL A 517 5.43 -2.41 -17.78
C VAL A 517 6.27 -3.67 -18.04
N ALA A 518 5.94 -4.45 -19.07
CA ALA A 518 6.61 -5.71 -19.37
C ALA A 518 7.97 -5.50 -20.06
N SER A 519 8.04 -4.55 -21.00
CA SER A 519 9.28 -4.28 -21.74
C SER A 519 10.13 -3.14 -21.18
N GLY A 520 9.56 -2.32 -20.27
CA GLY A 520 10.18 -1.11 -19.72
C GLY A 520 10.29 0.04 -20.73
N ARG A 521 9.60 -0.01 -21.88
CA ARG A 521 9.69 0.99 -22.94
C ARG A 521 8.66 2.11 -22.77
N LEU A 522 9.05 3.32 -23.18
CA LEU A 522 8.17 4.48 -23.25
C LEU A 522 7.72 4.72 -24.70
N HIS A 523 6.40 4.81 -24.89
CA HIS A 523 5.77 5.18 -26.15
C HIS A 523 5.23 6.60 -26.04
N LYS A 524 5.60 7.46 -26.99
CA LYS A 524 5.10 8.84 -27.01
C LYS A 524 3.60 8.86 -27.29
N ALA A 525 2.83 9.52 -26.42
CA ALA A 525 1.40 9.69 -26.57
C ALA A 525 1.08 11.13 -26.99
N LYS A 526 0.77 12.02 -26.04
CA LYS A 526 0.34 13.39 -26.30
C LYS A 526 1.38 14.42 -25.91
N ARG A 527 1.29 15.61 -26.53
CA ARG A 527 2.05 16.80 -26.12
C ARG A 527 1.09 17.98 -26.00
N MET A 528 1.21 18.73 -24.92
CA MET A 528 0.50 19.97 -24.67
C MET A 528 1.51 21.08 -24.35
N SER A 529 1.36 22.24 -24.98
CA SER A 529 2.09 23.45 -24.60
C SER A 529 1.21 24.28 -23.67
N ILE A 530 1.66 24.55 -22.46
CA ILE A 530 0.90 25.31 -21.46
C ILE A 530 1.28 26.79 -21.52
N ALA A 531 2.57 27.09 -21.40
CA ALA A 531 3.09 28.44 -21.43
C ALA A 531 4.48 28.45 -22.07
N GLU A 532 4.54 28.87 -23.33
CA GLU A 532 5.78 28.81 -24.10
C GLU A 532 6.91 29.60 -23.42
N GLY A 533 8.08 28.94 -23.28
CA GLY A 533 9.27 29.52 -22.66
C GLY A 533 9.25 29.55 -21.13
N SER A 534 8.22 28.98 -20.49
CA SER A 534 8.05 29.02 -19.03
C SER A 534 8.07 27.61 -18.44
N PRO A 535 9.08 27.23 -17.63
CA PRO A 535 9.24 25.87 -17.14
C PRO A 535 8.02 25.29 -16.41
N VAL A 536 7.71 24.02 -16.68
CA VAL A 536 6.79 23.20 -15.87
C VAL A 536 7.59 22.52 -14.76
N THR A 537 7.61 23.13 -13.57
CA THR A 537 8.48 22.70 -12.47
C THR A 537 7.95 21.51 -11.71
N SER A 538 6.64 21.35 -11.62
CA SER A 538 6.05 20.22 -10.89
C SER A 538 4.81 19.71 -11.59
N ILE A 539 4.65 18.40 -11.54
CA ILE A 539 3.46 17.66 -11.91
C ILE A 539 3.20 16.70 -10.75
N SER A 540 1.97 16.67 -10.26
CA SER A 540 1.49 15.70 -9.28
C SER A 540 0.19 15.10 -9.80
N TYR A 541 0.08 13.78 -9.77
CA TYR A 541 -1.10 13.05 -10.23
C TYR A 541 -1.99 12.66 -9.07
N ARG A 542 -3.31 12.67 -9.32
CA ARG A 542 -4.25 12.08 -8.39
C ARG A 542 -5.52 11.58 -9.04
N SER A 543 -6.02 10.45 -8.58
CA SER A 543 -7.38 9.98 -8.83
C SER A 543 -8.21 10.14 -7.56
N TRP A 544 -9.27 10.94 -7.59
CA TRP A 544 -10.23 11.00 -6.50
C TRP A 544 -11.31 9.94 -6.71
N MET A 545 -11.47 9.03 -5.76
CA MET A 545 -12.66 8.21 -5.66
C MET A 545 -13.67 8.88 -4.75
N ASN A 546 -14.40 9.89 -5.23
CA ASN A 546 -15.61 10.34 -4.54
C ASN A 546 -16.84 10.22 -5.45
N ARG A 547 -18.03 10.29 -4.84
CA ARG A 547 -19.31 10.01 -5.51
C ARG A 547 -19.64 10.97 -6.65
N GLU A 548 -18.98 12.13 -6.73
CA GLU A 548 -19.33 13.27 -7.61
C GLU A 548 -18.19 13.72 -8.55
N ALA A 549 -16.93 13.37 -8.29
CA ALA A 549 -15.76 13.70 -9.10
C ALA A 549 -14.97 12.42 -9.40
N ARG A 550 -15.32 11.77 -10.50
CA ARG A 550 -14.70 10.51 -10.98
C ARG A 550 -13.43 10.71 -11.79
N ASP A 551 -13.05 11.96 -12.06
CA ASP A 551 -12.02 12.23 -13.05
C ASP A 551 -10.63 12.32 -12.40
N PRO A 552 -9.64 11.55 -12.89
CA PRO A 552 -8.25 11.77 -12.54
C PRO A 552 -7.81 13.18 -12.91
N VAL A 553 -6.88 13.74 -12.13
CA VAL A 553 -6.37 15.09 -12.29
C VAL A 553 -4.86 15.16 -12.20
N LEU A 554 -4.31 16.21 -12.82
CA LEU A 554 -2.95 16.65 -12.62
C LEU A 554 -2.93 18.05 -12.01
N LEU A 555 -2.09 18.21 -11.00
CA LEU A 555 -1.70 19.50 -10.46
C LEU A 555 -0.35 19.89 -11.07
N VAL A 556 -0.27 21.08 -11.65
CA VAL A 556 0.87 21.51 -12.46
C VAL A 556 1.35 22.90 -12.05
N ASN A 557 2.60 23.03 -11.64
CA ASN A 557 3.25 24.31 -11.39
C ASN A 557 3.96 24.80 -12.67
N VAL A 558 3.72 26.06 -13.05
CA VAL A 558 4.40 26.73 -14.16
C VAL A 558 5.01 28.04 -13.68
N ALA A 559 6.27 28.29 -14.04
CA ALA A 559 7.10 29.40 -13.55
C ALA A 559 6.71 30.78 -14.13
N ILE A 560 5.42 31.09 -14.13
CA ILE A 560 4.79 32.36 -14.52
C ILE A 560 3.70 32.76 -13.53
N ASN A 561 3.90 32.38 -12.26
CA ASN A 561 3.00 32.56 -11.14
C ASN A 561 1.70 31.75 -11.25
N LEU A 562 1.78 30.56 -11.85
CA LEU A 562 0.61 29.77 -12.21
C LEU A 562 0.68 28.36 -11.62
N LEU A 563 -0.38 27.98 -10.91
CA LEU A 563 -0.69 26.61 -10.53
C LEU A 563 -1.97 26.19 -11.26
N CYS A 564 -1.91 25.14 -12.05
CA CYS A 564 -3.03 24.65 -12.85
C CYS A 564 -3.53 23.31 -12.33
N LEU A 565 -4.85 23.15 -12.29
CA LEU A 565 -5.52 21.87 -12.10
C LEU A 565 -6.09 21.42 -13.45
N TYR A 566 -5.58 20.31 -13.98
CA TYR A 566 -6.06 19.68 -15.20
C TYR A 566 -6.83 18.41 -14.88
N GLY A 567 -7.93 18.15 -15.60
CA GLY A 567 -8.51 16.81 -15.67
C GLY A 567 -7.80 15.98 -16.72
N VAL A 568 -7.51 14.72 -16.41
CA VAL A 568 -7.06 13.72 -17.38
C VAL A 568 -8.31 13.20 -18.11
N VAL A 569 -8.34 13.33 -19.43
CA VAL A 569 -9.56 13.13 -20.24
C VAL A 569 -9.54 11.89 -21.12
N ASP A 570 -8.40 11.20 -21.21
CA ASP A 570 -8.25 9.96 -21.97
C ASP A 570 -7.07 9.11 -21.47
N ASP A 571 -7.05 7.87 -21.92
CA ASP A 571 -6.04 6.83 -21.68
C ASP A 571 -4.68 7.12 -22.35
N MET A 572 -4.59 8.15 -23.19
CA MET A 572 -3.36 8.64 -23.81
C MET A 572 -2.78 9.86 -23.06
N GLY A 573 -3.28 10.14 -21.86
CA GLY A 573 -2.80 11.21 -20.97
C GLY A 573 -3.18 12.62 -21.42
N GLY A 574 -4.25 12.77 -22.21
CA GLY A 574 -4.80 14.06 -22.60
C GLY A 574 -5.28 14.86 -21.39
N LEU A 575 -5.10 16.18 -21.44
CA LEU A 575 -5.41 17.08 -20.32
C LEU A 575 -6.45 18.13 -20.73
N LYS A 576 -7.31 18.53 -19.80
CA LYS A 576 -8.24 19.65 -19.94
C LYS A 576 -8.16 20.55 -18.70
N LEU A 577 -7.88 21.84 -18.90
CA LEU A 577 -7.78 22.79 -17.79
C LEU A 577 -9.12 22.88 -17.06
N LYS A 578 -9.10 22.62 -15.74
CA LYS A 578 -10.26 22.76 -14.85
C LYS A 578 -10.20 24.10 -14.10
N LYS A 579 -9.03 24.45 -13.56
CA LYS A 579 -8.86 25.66 -12.74
C LYS A 579 -7.41 26.14 -12.72
N SER A 580 -7.22 27.41 -12.40
CA SER A 580 -5.90 28.01 -12.18
C SER A 580 -5.88 28.81 -10.87
N PHE A 581 -4.73 28.82 -10.22
CA PHE A 581 -4.46 29.56 -8.99
C PHE A 581 -3.20 30.40 -9.19
N ALA A 582 -3.21 31.61 -8.62
CA ALA A 582 -2.04 32.48 -8.59
C ALA A 582 -1.18 32.12 -7.37
N VAL A 583 0.11 31.90 -7.60
CA VAL A 583 1.12 31.64 -6.56
C VAL A 583 2.43 32.30 -7.00
N GLU A 584 3.20 32.92 -6.10
CA GLU A 584 4.47 33.55 -6.50
C GLU A 584 5.48 32.45 -6.88
N HIS A 585 5.75 32.34 -8.18
CA HIS A 585 6.58 31.29 -8.77
C HIS A 585 7.08 31.75 -10.15
N LYS A 586 8.34 32.18 -10.24
CA LYS A 586 8.90 32.84 -11.43
C LYS A 586 10.08 32.11 -12.03
N SER A 587 10.89 31.46 -11.20
CA SER A 587 12.16 30.89 -11.66
C SER A 587 12.63 29.67 -10.88
N ARG A 588 12.20 29.53 -9.63
CA ARG A 588 12.61 28.42 -8.76
C ARG A 588 11.76 27.20 -9.02
N HIS A 589 12.26 26.04 -8.61
CA HIS A 589 11.57 24.77 -8.78
C HIS A 589 10.53 24.59 -7.67
N VAL A 590 9.39 25.29 -7.80
CA VAL A 590 8.28 25.25 -6.85
C VAL A 590 7.41 24.02 -7.12
N ARG A 591 7.07 23.28 -6.08
CA ARG A 591 6.18 22.11 -6.12
C ARG A 591 4.90 22.33 -5.33
N SER A 592 3.90 21.52 -5.66
CA SER A 592 2.59 21.52 -5.02
C SER A 592 2.11 20.09 -4.85
N SER A 593 1.27 19.87 -3.83
CA SER A 593 0.69 18.57 -3.52
C SER A 593 -0.81 18.69 -3.30
N PHE A 594 -1.53 17.62 -3.61
CA PHE A 594 -2.91 17.46 -3.15
C PHE A 594 -2.96 17.20 -1.63
N CYS A 595 -4.12 17.47 -1.03
CA CYS A 595 -4.47 17.07 0.34
C CYS A 595 -5.16 15.68 0.32
N PRO A 596 -4.48 14.57 0.72
CA PRO A 596 -4.94 13.15 0.61
C PRO A 596 -6.37 12.74 1.08
N LEU A 597 -6.92 13.18 2.20
CA LEU A 597 -8.17 12.69 2.80
C LEU A 597 -9.33 13.69 2.71
N MET A 598 -9.07 14.96 2.41
CA MET A 598 -10.13 15.99 2.30
C MET A 598 -11.10 15.80 1.12
N SER A 599 -10.97 14.74 0.31
CA SER A 599 -11.87 14.47 -0.83
C SER A 599 -13.22 13.86 -0.47
N PHE A 600 -13.44 13.42 0.78
CA PHE A 600 -14.64 12.65 1.11
C PHE A 600 -15.79 13.43 1.74
N ARG A 601 -15.57 14.60 2.36
CA ARG A 601 -16.65 15.29 3.08
C ARG A 601 -16.73 16.82 2.99
N GLN A 602 -15.67 17.57 2.60
CA GLN A 602 -15.64 19.01 2.91
C GLN A 602 -14.64 19.89 2.11
N GLY A 603 -14.37 19.57 0.84
CA GLY A 603 -13.65 20.43 -0.10
C GLY A 603 -12.27 19.90 -0.46
N ALA A 604 -12.04 19.61 -1.75
CA ALA A 604 -10.72 19.24 -2.24
C ALA A 604 -9.75 20.44 -2.13
N CYS A 605 -8.65 20.26 -1.41
CA CYS A 605 -7.64 21.30 -1.20
C CYS A 605 -6.31 20.90 -1.86
N VAL A 606 -5.63 21.88 -2.44
CA VAL A 606 -4.25 21.74 -2.93
C VAL A 606 -3.34 22.69 -2.16
N VAL A 607 -2.11 22.25 -1.90
CA VAL A 607 -1.11 23.01 -1.16
C VAL A 607 0.06 23.33 -2.07
N SER A 608 0.54 24.57 -2.05
CA SER A 608 1.66 25.01 -2.87
C SER A 608 2.73 25.66 -2.02
N ALA A 609 3.99 25.29 -2.28
CA ALA A 609 5.14 26.12 -1.96
C ALA A 609 5.09 27.42 -2.78
N SER A 610 5.89 28.43 -2.39
CA SER A 610 5.91 29.74 -3.02
C SER A 610 7.23 30.46 -2.79
N GLU A 611 7.66 31.24 -3.78
CA GLU A 611 8.88 32.03 -3.71
C GLU A 611 8.80 33.19 -2.70
N ASP A 612 7.60 33.55 -2.23
CA ASP A 612 7.36 34.58 -1.20
C ASP A 612 7.50 34.06 0.25
N MET A 613 8.20 32.93 0.44
CA MET A 613 8.49 32.30 1.74
C MET A 613 7.28 31.66 2.44
N ALA A 614 6.19 31.44 1.72
CA ALA A 614 4.95 30.93 2.28
C ALA A 614 4.51 29.59 1.71
N VAL A 615 3.62 28.93 2.44
CA VAL A 615 2.87 27.78 1.97
C VAL A 615 1.40 28.15 1.85
N TYR A 616 0.85 28.02 0.64
CA TYR A 616 -0.53 28.40 0.32
C TYR A 616 -1.45 27.19 0.25
N PHE A 617 -2.68 27.35 0.74
CA PHE A 617 -3.75 26.36 0.67
C PHE A 617 -4.86 26.90 -0.22
N PHE A 618 -5.23 26.13 -1.23
CA PHE A 618 -6.28 26.49 -2.16
C PHE A 618 -7.42 25.47 -2.13
N ASP A 619 -8.63 25.96 -1.92
CA ASP A 619 -9.85 25.19 -2.10
C ASP A 619 -10.20 25.16 -3.61
N VAL A 620 -10.19 23.96 -4.19
CA VAL A 620 -10.39 23.78 -5.63
C VAL A 620 -11.87 23.97 -6.02
N GLU A 621 -12.80 23.89 -5.08
CA GLU A 621 -14.24 24.04 -5.32
C GLU A 621 -14.69 25.50 -5.22
N ARG A 622 -14.02 26.34 -4.43
CA ARG A 622 -14.36 27.77 -4.29
C ARG A 622 -14.16 28.57 -5.57
N ALA A 623 -15.23 29.11 -6.15
CA ALA A 623 -15.14 29.96 -7.35
C ALA A 623 -14.38 31.28 -7.08
N GLU A 624 -14.69 31.95 -5.97
CA GLU A 624 -14.05 33.21 -5.57
C GLU A 624 -13.13 33.01 -4.37
N LYS A 625 -11.98 33.73 -4.36
CA LYS A 625 -10.97 33.70 -3.29
C LYS A 625 -10.60 32.25 -2.89
N PRO A 626 -10.00 31.47 -3.81
CA PRO A 626 -9.70 30.07 -3.57
C PRO A 626 -8.64 29.86 -2.48
N CYS A 627 -7.78 30.85 -2.21
CA CYS A 627 -6.79 30.78 -1.13
C CYS A 627 -7.50 30.79 0.23
N VAL A 628 -7.44 29.69 0.96
CA VAL A 628 -8.14 29.49 2.24
C VAL A 628 -7.22 29.58 3.45
N ASN A 629 -5.92 29.32 3.28
CA ASN A 629 -4.93 29.50 4.34
C ASN A 629 -3.54 29.80 3.77
N LYS A 630 -2.69 30.40 4.61
CA LYS A 630 -1.28 30.70 4.35
C LYS A 630 -0.47 30.40 5.60
N LEU A 631 0.50 29.48 5.52
CA LEU A 631 1.47 29.25 6.57
C LEU A 631 2.71 30.11 6.35
N LEU A 632 3.16 30.73 7.44
CA LEU A 632 4.33 31.60 7.48
C LEU A 632 5.32 31.07 8.51
N GLY A 633 6.59 30.95 8.13
CA GLY A 633 7.61 30.43 9.01
C GLY A 633 9.00 30.34 8.40
N HIS A 634 9.08 30.08 7.09
CA HIS A 634 10.35 30.09 6.37
C HIS A 634 10.92 31.51 6.28
N SER A 635 12.25 31.62 6.32
CA SER A 635 13.01 32.86 6.07
C SER A 635 13.44 33.00 4.63
N ALA A 636 13.16 32.01 3.79
CA ALA A 636 13.60 31.90 2.42
C ALA A 636 12.50 31.33 1.50
N PRO A 637 12.59 31.51 0.18
CA PRO A 637 11.67 30.91 -0.79
C PRO A 637 11.42 29.42 -0.53
N VAL A 638 10.15 29.02 -0.43
CA VAL A 638 9.75 27.62 -0.22
C VAL A 638 9.76 26.91 -1.57
N LEU A 639 10.38 25.74 -1.64
CA LEU A 639 10.54 24.97 -2.88
C LEU A 639 9.58 23.79 -2.98
N ASP A 640 9.32 23.10 -1.87
CA ASP A 640 8.55 21.87 -1.88
C ASP A 640 7.67 21.73 -0.64
N VAL A 641 6.58 20.98 -0.80
CA VAL A 641 5.59 20.67 0.22
C VAL A 641 5.15 19.21 0.07
N CYS A 642 5.11 18.47 1.18
CA CYS A 642 4.72 17.08 1.16
C CYS A 642 3.88 16.72 2.39
N TRP A 643 2.74 16.08 2.16
CA TRP A 643 1.90 15.53 3.23
C TRP A 643 2.42 14.17 3.66
N ASN A 644 2.29 13.87 4.95
CA ASN A 644 2.39 12.49 5.40
C ASN A 644 1.10 11.72 5.06
N TYR A 645 1.16 10.39 5.14
CA TYR A 645 0.08 9.50 4.73
C TYR A 645 -1.29 9.81 5.38
N ASP A 646 -1.30 10.10 6.69
CA ASP A 646 -2.54 10.33 7.46
C ASP A 646 -2.97 11.81 7.55
N GLU A 647 -2.28 12.70 6.82
CA GLU A 647 -2.48 14.16 6.82
C GLU A 647 -2.35 14.88 8.18
N SER A 648 -1.84 14.20 9.20
CA SER A 648 -1.61 14.88 10.48
C SER A 648 -0.43 15.85 10.39
N LEU A 649 0.47 15.66 9.42
CA LEU A 649 1.68 16.44 9.23
C LEU A 649 1.84 16.91 7.78
N LEU A 650 2.31 18.14 7.64
CA LEU A 650 2.79 18.70 6.37
C LEU A 650 4.25 19.06 6.55
N ALA A 651 5.12 18.67 5.63
CA ALA A 651 6.49 19.16 5.57
C ALA A 651 6.61 20.23 4.48
N SER A 652 7.46 21.24 4.70
CA SER A 652 7.87 22.21 3.70
C SER A 652 9.37 22.50 3.80
N CYS A 653 10.02 22.82 2.69
CA CYS A 653 11.45 23.10 2.66
C CYS A 653 11.80 24.35 1.84
N ASP A 654 12.95 24.97 2.15
CA ASP A 654 13.36 26.22 1.52
C ASP A 654 14.78 26.22 0.95
N THR A 655 15.13 27.36 0.33
CA THR A 655 16.40 27.57 -0.35
C THR A 655 17.59 27.78 0.58
N GLU A 656 17.37 27.95 1.88
CA GLU A 656 18.43 28.12 2.89
C GLU A 656 18.72 26.82 3.66
N GLY A 657 18.09 25.72 3.26
CA GLY A 657 18.34 24.40 3.85
C GLY A 657 17.40 24.06 5.00
N THR A 658 16.40 24.89 5.28
CA THR A 658 15.46 24.65 6.38
C THR A 658 14.30 23.77 5.93
N VAL A 659 13.96 22.78 6.76
CA VAL A 659 12.74 21.97 6.64
C VAL A 659 11.87 22.22 7.86
N ILE A 660 10.61 22.58 7.64
CA ILE A 660 9.62 22.76 8.69
C ILE A 660 8.58 21.66 8.55
N VAL A 661 8.34 20.93 9.64
CA VAL A 661 7.19 20.03 9.77
C VAL A 661 6.11 20.73 10.56
N TRP A 662 4.94 20.89 9.96
CA TRP A 662 3.75 21.52 10.52
C TRP A 662 2.80 20.43 11.03
N LYS A 663 2.23 20.63 12.23
CA LYS A 663 1.23 19.71 12.78
C LYS A 663 -0.17 20.31 12.64
N ARG A 664 -1.06 19.52 12.05
CA ARG A 664 -2.48 19.86 11.93
C ARG A 664 -3.15 19.79 13.29
N GLU A 665 -4.10 20.67 13.55
CA GLU A 665 -4.88 20.66 14.80
C GLU A 665 -5.81 19.43 14.81
N GLN A 666 -5.69 18.57 15.84
CA GLN A 666 -6.60 17.45 16.05
C GLN A 666 -7.61 17.83 17.14
N ARG A 667 -8.90 17.48 16.96
CA ARG A 667 -9.94 17.69 17.98
C ARG A 667 -9.53 17.02 19.30
N GLU A 668 -9.44 17.80 20.38
CA GLU A 668 -9.74 17.27 21.70
C GLU A 668 -11.26 17.00 21.74
N LYS A 669 -11.66 15.74 21.54
CA LYS A 669 -13.04 15.35 21.84
C LYS A 669 -13.22 15.53 23.34
N HIS A 670 -13.93 16.58 23.73
CA HIS A 670 -14.49 16.67 25.08
C HIS A 670 -15.42 15.46 25.23
N VAL A 671 -14.98 14.49 26.03
CA VAL A 671 -15.84 13.38 26.46
C VAL A 671 -16.86 13.99 27.43
N PRO A 672 -18.17 13.91 27.15
CA PRO A 672 -19.20 14.40 28.07
C PRO A 672 -19.25 13.61 29.38
#